data_AF-A0A7W6KLW6-F1
#
_entry.id   AF-A0A7W6KLW6-F1
#
_cell.length_a   1.000
_cell.length_b   1.000
_cell.length_c   1.000
_cell.angle_alpha   90.00
_cell.angle_beta   90.00
_cell.angle_gamma   90.00
#
_symmetry.space_group_name_H-M   'P 1'
#
loop_
_entity.id
_entity.type
_entity.pdbx_description
1 polymer ?
#
loop_
_entity_poly.entity_id
_entity_poly.type
_entity_poly.pdbx_seq_one_letter_code
_entity_poly.pdbx_strand_id
1 'polypeptide(L)'
;MVTKMTSPGFAEKARPFSPPAGPVFLEEVEASALSALVAQDSLIGSTLRNERDAFKRFLQAPVDVPGSGPGGSSAHEAHKHNYQMIFSGGRLWQIFRDERYPRRIRDILLAYARRYETLPFAVPNTPNPPGRLFHQILNEHMWLLFSAAGYGSIREWLSEDDQAMIEGHLFSPMVDMFTRTYAHHFDIIHNHGMWASSAVGIAGLATGRRDWLDLAIHGQNGDDRTAGFLAQLSGLFSPSGYYEEGPYYQRFAIQPMLLFAEALERRCPALTIYEFNDQVIRRGFFGALSSVLPDGTFLPLNDALKRMNVDSLGYVIGASTLFRRYGPDPRLLWLAERHGRVWPDVSGGMLSQALEDARERAPEGGLSAPSVELTCGRNGEKGAIGIMRADDGDSGQAVASLDYGTHGLEEHAHFDGLTLGYFAGGHEILRDYGSVRWINMEPKNGGSYLPENITFAKQTIAHNTVTVDEAAQNGGNGQHAMKRHGEHQVFFSENPDCQMMSGAIREFDPGVTMKRTVLLVRHADFEHPVLIDLFRIFADRPHQYDYALYYEGQLVRMDERFSAAESLSPLSEKPGYRHLWKRGEATLEDGATRLTWMQDSEYVSLSLAASRPATLIATLVGAEDPHFNLRPETGLMIRVNAQDAVFAAVVERHGVFDEARELSARTEGQIGGISVLFADGEHALLALSGKRQSWRVAIALKPCSPDTGHHVAGPFGEVTWQGQCAFIANESTFCNAV
;
A
#
# COMPACT_ATOMS: atom_id res chain seq x y z
N MET A 1 10.08 50.79 -5.15
CA MET A 1 8.88 50.70 -4.31
C MET A 1 8.22 49.35 -4.55
N VAL A 2 8.68 48.32 -3.87
CA VAL A 2 8.01 47.02 -3.76
C VAL A 2 8.32 46.53 -2.35
N THR A 3 7.27 46.42 -1.55
CA THR A 3 7.30 46.19 -0.11
C THR A 3 7.54 44.71 0.16
N LYS A 4 8.65 44.38 0.84
CA LYS A 4 8.84 43.07 1.47
C LYS A 4 7.83 42.93 2.61
N MET A 5 6.83 42.07 2.44
CA MET A 5 6.04 41.57 3.57
C MET A 5 6.87 40.49 4.27
N THR A 6 7.47 40.88 5.39
CA THR A 6 8.06 39.98 6.37
C THR A 6 6.95 39.25 7.12
N SER A 7 6.99 37.92 7.14
CA SER A 7 6.17 37.06 7.99
C SER A 7 6.29 37.49 9.46
N PRO A 8 5.20 37.55 10.25
CA PRO A 8 5.30 37.88 11.67
C PRO A 8 5.98 36.73 12.40
N GLY A 9 7.06 37.04 13.12
CA GLY A 9 7.67 36.13 14.08
C GLY A 9 6.65 35.65 15.10
N PHE A 10 6.62 34.35 15.33
CA PHE A 10 5.85 33.73 16.39
C PHE A 10 6.41 34.20 17.74
N ALA A 11 5.72 35.17 18.34
CA ALA A 11 5.89 35.53 19.74
C ALA A 11 5.46 34.35 20.63
N GLU A 12 6.17 34.18 21.76
CA GLU A 12 5.80 33.32 22.90
C GLU A 12 4.30 33.42 23.20
N LYS A 13 3.51 32.43 22.74
CA LYS A 13 2.16 32.23 23.23
C LYS A 13 2.24 31.41 24.50
N ALA A 14 2.11 32.09 25.64
CA ALA A 14 1.61 31.48 26.85
C ALA A 14 0.30 30.73 26.52
N ARG A 15 0.30 29.39 26.61
CA ARG A 15 -0.91 28.57 26.45
C ARG A 15 -1.23 27.91 27.79
N PRO A 16 -2.26 28.32 28.55
CA PRO A 16 -2.86 27.43 29.52
C PRO A 16 -3.82 26.53 28.74
N PHE A 17 -3.31 25.41 28.23
CA PHE A 17 -4.16 24.32 27.76
C PHE A 17 -4.28 23.33 28.92
N SER A 18 -5.32 23.45 29.73
CA SER A 18 -5.71 22.36 30.63
C SER A 18 -6.59 21.42 29.80
N PRO A 19 -6.18 20.17 29.52
CA PRO A 19 -7.09 19.21 28.91
C PRO A 19 -8.31 19.11 29.84
N PRO A 20 -9.55 19.21 29.31
CA PRO A 20 -10.73 19.09 30.15
C PRO A 20 -10.73 17.74 30.89
N ALA A 21 -11.41 17.67 32.03
CA ALA A 21 -11.66 16.41 32.73
C ALA A 21 -12.70 15.56 31.96
N GLY A 22 -12.59 14.24 32.03
CA GLY A 22 -13.52 13.30 31.40
C GLY A 22 -12.89 12.37 30.34
N PRO A 23 -13.69 11.50 29.72
CA PRO A 23 -13.21 10.45 28.83
C PRO A 23 -12.59 10.98 27.53
N VAL A 24 -11.69 10.18 26.93
CA VAL A 24 -10.93 10.58 25.73
C VAL A 24 -11.80 10.62 24.46
N PHE A 25 -12.67 9.61 24.26
CA PHE A 25 -13.30 9.33 22.97
C PHE A 25 -14.82 9.43 22.90
N LEU A 26 -15.54 9.42 24.03
CA LEU A 26 -17.00 9.42 24.04
C LEU A 26 -17.48 10.38 25.10
N GLU A 27 -18.36 11.31 24.71
CA GLU A 27 -19.07 12.18 25.66
C GLU A 27 -20.36 11.49 26.15
N GLU A 28 -20.88 11.89 27.29
CA GLU A 28 -22.04 11.22 27.93
C GLU A 28 -23.31 11.23 27.06
N VAL A 29 -23.55 12.33 26.34
CA VAL A 29 -24.67 12.47 25.41
C VAL A 29 -24.55 11.49 24.24
N GLU A 30 -23.34 11.34 23.68
CA GLU A 30 -23.06 10.40 22.59
C GLU A 30 -23.23 8.95 23.06
N ALA A 31 -22.76 8.64 24.26
CA ALA A 31 -22.90 7.32 24.87
C ALA A 31 -24.37 6.92 25.04
N SER A 32 -25.20 7.85 25.50
CA SER A 32 -26.65 7.65 25.66
C SER A 32 -27.34 7.39 24.31
N ALA A 33 -26.97 8.13 23.27
CA ALA A 33 -27.49 7.92 21.91
C ALA A 33 -27.13 6.52 21.38
N LEU A 34 -25.89 6.08 21.55
CA LEU A 34 -25.42 4.76 21.12
C LEU A 34 -26.14 3.61 21.85
N SER A 35 -26.45 3.80 23.13
CA SER A 35 -27.18 2.81 23.92
C SER A 35 -28.58 2.53 23.33
N ALA A 36 -29.24 3.55 22.76
CA ALA A 36 -30.53 3.38 22.09
C ALA A 36 -30.42 2.63 20.75
N LEU A 37 -29.27 2.70 20.07
CA LEU A 37 -29.05 2.04 18.77
C LEU A 37 -28.77 0.54 18.89
N VAL A 38 -28.34 0.04 20.05
CA VAL A 38 -27.95 -1.38 20.23
C VAL A 38 -29.07 -2.37 19.89
N ALA A 39 -30.33 -1.97 20.09
CA ALA A 39 -31.51 -2.82 19.87
C ALA A 39 -32.03 -2.75 18.43
N GLN A 40 -31.56 -1.80 17.63
CA GLN A 40 -31.99 -1.63 16.25
C GLN A 40 -31.36 -2.70 15.35
N ASP A 41 -32.11 -3.11 14.33
CA ASP A 41 -31.59 -3.96 13.27
C ASP A 41 -30.87 -3.09 12.22
N SER A 42 -29.69 -2.61 12.61
CA SER A 42 -28.82 -1.74 11.80
C SER A 42 -27.37 -2.17 11.95
N LEU A 43 -26.50 -1.69 11.04
CA LEU A 43 -25.07 -2.00 11.04
C LEU A 43 -24.37 -1.56 12.35
N ILE A 44 -24.72 -0.39 12.88
CA ILE A 44 -24.22 0.06 14.19
C ILE A 44 -24.78 -0.79 15.34
N GLY A 45 -26.07 -1.16 15.28
CA GLY A 45 -26.68 -2.03 16.28
C GLY A 45 -26.01 -3.41 16.36
N SER A 46 -25.75 -4.03 15.20
CA SER A 46 -25.05 -5.32 15.12
C SER A 46 -23.59 -5.21 15.60
N THR A 47 -22.89 -4.14 15.24
CA THR A 47 -21.54 -3.84 15.71
C THR A 47 -21.48 -3.79 17.24
N LEU A 48 -22.37 -3.02 17.88
CA LEU A 48 -22.42 -2.88 19.34
C LEU A 48 -22.75 -4.20 20.05
N ARG A 49 -23.68 -5.01 19.48
CA ARG A 49 -24.00 -6.34 20.02
C ARG A 49 -22.80 -7.27 19.96
N ASN A 50 -22.09 -7.30 18.83
CA ASN A 50 -20.90 -8.13 18.63
C ASN A 50 -19.76 -7.77 19.61
N GLU A 51 -19.49 -6.48 19.81
CA GLU A 51 -18.50 -6.03 20.81
C GLU A 51 -18.92 -6.44 22.23
N ARG A 52 -20.20 -6.25 22.58
CA ARG A 52 -20.73 -6.63 23.88
C ARG A 52 -20.59 -8.13 24.13
N ASP A 53 -20.85 -8.96 23.12
CA ASP A 53 -20.74 -10.42 23.25
C ASP A 53 -19.28 -10.90 23.29
N ALA A 54 -18.37 -10.25 22.56
CA ALA A 54 -16.94 -10.47 22.71
C ALA A 54 -16.47 -10.15 24.15
N PHE A 55 -16.88 -9.00 24.70
CA PHE A 55 -16.49 -8.61 26.05
C PHE A 55 -17.14 -9.50 27.13
N LYS A 56 -18.36 -10.01 26.93
CA LYS A 56 -18.97 -11.00 27.83
C LYS A 56 -18.11 -12.28 27.94
N ARG A 57 -17.50 -12.74 26.84
CA ARG A 57 -16.56 -13.87 26.89
C ARG A 57 -15.30 -13.50 27.67
N PHE A 58 -14.78 -12.29 27.46
CA PHE A 58 -13.64 -11.78 28.23
C PHE A 58 -13.90 -11.68 29.74
N LEU A 59 -15.14 -11.31 30.14
CA LEU A 59 -15.57 -11.30 31.54
C LEU A 59 -15.53 -12.68 32.22
N GLN A 60 -15.60 -13.77 31.44
CA GLN A 60 -15.59 -15.14 31.95
C GLN A 60 -14.18 -15.76 31.96
N ALA A 61 -13.27 -15.24 31.13
CA ALA A 61 -11.89 -15.69 31.07
C ALA A 61 -11.11 -15.29 32.35
N PRO A 62 -10.07 -16.05 32.75
CA PRO A 62 -9.15 -15.61 33.79
C PRO A 62 -8.39 -14.35 33.36
N VAL A 63 -7.97 -13.53 34.33
CA VAL A 63 -7.02 -12.45 34.06
C VAL A 63 -5.65 -13.06 33.80
N ASP A 64 -5.15 -12.93 32.57
CA ASP A 64 -3.86 -13.46 32.15
C ASP A 64 -2.93 -12.31 31.76
N VAL A 65 -1.76 -12.27 32.41
CA VAL A 65 -0.68 -11.32 32.14
C VAL A 65 0.60 -12.14 32.05
N PRO A 66 0.92 -12.70 30.87
CA PRO A 66 2.13 -13.50 30.69
C PRO A 66 3.40 -12.63 30.72
N GLY A 67 4.57 -13.26 30.59
CA GLY A 67 5.79 -12.54 30.23
C GLY A 67 5.85 -12.27 28.72
N SER A 68 6.96 -11.73 28.21
CA SER A 68 7.12 -11.48 26.78
C SER A 68 7.25 -12.77 25.94
N GLY A 69 6.89 -12.69 24.66
CA GLY A 69 7.19 -13.71 23.66
C GLY A 69 7.40 -13.14 22.25
N PRO A 70 7.94 -13.93 21.30
CA PRO A 70 8.08 -13.53 19.91
C PRO A 70 6.72 -13.26 19.27
N GLY A 71 6.70 -12.57 18.12
CA GLY A 71 5.46 -12.32 17.38
C GLY A 71 4.72 -13.62 17.04
N GLY A 72 3.41 -13.63 17.27
CA GLY A 72 2.57 -14.81 17.08
C GLY A 72 2.55 -15.84 18.20
N SER A 73 3.45 -15.73 19.20
CA SER A 73 3.40 -16.61 20.37
C SER A 73 2.13 -16.39 21.21
N SER A 74 1.78 -17.36 22.04
CA SER A 74 0.62 -17.26 22.94
C SER A 74 0.68 -16.03 23.86
N ALA A 75 1.87 -15.71 24.38
CA ALA A 75 2.10 -14.53 25.20
C ALA A 75 1.87 -13.22 24.44
N HIS A 76 2.40 -13.13 23.22
CA HIS A 76 2.21 -11.98 22.35
C HIS A 76 0.72 -11.75 22.02
N GLU A 77 0.01 -12.82 21.65
CA GLU A 77 -1.42 -12.73 21.32
C GLU A 77 -2.29 -12.47 22.56
N ALA A 78 -1.90 -12.96 23.75
CA ALA A 78 -2.60 -12.65 25.00
C ALA A 78 -2.49 -11.15 25.34
N HIS A 79 -1.30 -10.55 25.25
CA HIS A 79 -1.14 -9.10 25.46
C HIS A 79 -1.93 -8.28 24.42
N LYS A 80 -1.99 -8.74 23.15
CA LYS A 80 -2.83 -8.10 22.12
C LYS A 80 -4.31 -8.15 22.44
N HIS A 81 -4.81 -9.33 22.76
CA HIS A 81 -6.20 -9.52 23.14
C HIS A 81 -6.58 -8.64 24.34
N ASN A 82 -5.69 -8.57 25.34
CA ASN A 82 -5.89 -7.76 26.53
C ASN A 82 -6.05 -6.27 26.22
N TYR A 83 -5.15 -5.64 25.44
CA TYR A 83 -5.31 -4.20 25.14
C TYR A 83 -6.56 -3.92 24.30
N GLN A 84 -6.94 -4.84 23.39
CA GLN A 84 -8.14 -4.70 22.57
C GLN A 84 -9.40 -4.73 23.44
N MET A 85 -9.45 -5.66 24.41
CA MET A 85 -10.57 -5.78 25.34
C MET A 85 -10.60 -4.63 26.35
N ILE A 86 -9.46 -4.15 26.85
CA ILE A 86 -9.42 -2.95 27.70
C ILE A 86 -10.04 -1.76 26.97
N PHE A 87 -9.65 -1.53 25.71
CA PHE A 87 -10.16 -0.42 24.93
C PHE A 87 -11.66 -0.54 24.63
N SER A 88 -12.11 -1.70 24.10
CA SER A 88 -13.54 -1.93 23.82
C SER A 88 -14.38 -1.87 25.10
N GLY A 89 -13.90 -2.48 26.20
CA GLY A 89 -14.58 -2.46 27.49
C GLY A 89 -14.78 -1.07 28.05
N GLY A 90 -13.79 -0.18 27.89
CA GLY A 90 -13.90 1.23 28.32
C GLY A 90 -15.05 1.93 27.60
N ARG A 91 -15.15 1.73 26.29
CA ARG A 91 -16.27 2.26 25.48
C ARG A 91 -17.62 1.66 25.88
N LEU A 92 -17.68 0.34 26.07
CA LEU A 92 -18.90 -0.35 26.50
C LEU A 92 -19.36 0.13 27.88
N TRP A 93 -18.43 0.44 28.79
CA TRP A 93 -18.74 1.05 30.08
C TRP A 93 -19.44 2.39 29.91
N GLN A 94 -18.93 3.26 29.04
CA GLN A 94 -19.55 4.56 28.80
C GLN A 94 -20.96 4.41 28.23
N ILE A 95 -21.16 3.49 27.28
CA ILE A 95 -22.44 3.29 26.58
C ILE A 95 -23.50 2.62 27.48
N PHE A 96 -23.12 1.55 28.20
CA PHE A 96 -24.10 0.70 28.89
C PHE A 96 -24.12 0.85 30.41
N ARG A 97 -23.11 1.52 30.99
CA ARG A 97 -22.98 1.72 32.45
C ARG A 97 -23.06 0.44 33.28
N ASP A 98 -22.65 -0.70 32.70
CA ASP A 98 -22.54 -1.98 33.41
C ASP A 98 -21.21 -2.05 34.16
N GLU A 99 -21.28 -1.97 35.49
CA GLU A 99 -20.10 -1.92 36.36
C GLU A 99 -19.20 -3.18 36.29
N ARG A 100 -19.65 -4.28 35.67
CA ARG A 100 -18.76 -5.42 35.40
C ARG A 100 -17.62 -5.04 34.46
N TYR A 101 -17.83 -4.09 33.56
CA TYR A 101 -16.83 -3.63 32.60
C TYR A 101 -15.67 -2.88 33.27
N PRO A 102 -15.89 -1.77 34.02
CA PRO A 102 -14.80 -1.08 34.70
C PRO A 102 -14.13 -1.94 35.78
N ARG A 103 -14.87 -2.83 36.47
CA ARG A 103 -14.27 -3.82 37.39
C ARG A 103 -13.25 -4.70 36.69
N ARG A 104 -13.61 -5.31 35.55
CA ARG A 104 -12.69 -6.17 34.78
C ARG A 104 -11.48 -5.41 34.27
N ILE A 105 -11.67 -4.19 33.76
CA ILE A 105 -10.59 -3.35 33.24
C ILE A 105 -9.62 -2.96 34.36
N ARG A 106 -10.15 -2.56 35.52
CA ARG A 106 -9.34 -2.32 36.72
C ARG A 106 -8.48 -3.53 37.06
N ASP A 107 -9.11 -4.70 37.20
CA ASP A 107 -8.44 -5.90 37.69
C ASP A 107 -7.26 -6.30 36.77
N ILE A 108 -7.43 -6.18 35.45
CA ILE A 108 -6.37 -6.46 34.50
C ILE A 108 -5.27 -5.38 34.52
N LEU A 109 -5.61 -4.09 34.55
CA LEU A 109 -4.61 -3.02 34.60
C LEU A 109 -3.77 -3.07 35.89
N LEU A 110 -4.40 -3.37 37.04
CA LEU A 110 -3.68 -3.59 38.29
C LEU A 110 -2.80 -4.84 38.24
N ALA A 111 -3.21 -5.90 37.54
CA ALA A 111 -2.37 -7.08 37.33
C ALA A 111 -1.12 -6.76 36.50
N TYR A 112 -1.27 -5.93 35.45
CA TYR A 112 -0.13 -5.40 34.70
C TYR A 112 0.76 -4.50 35.56
N ALA A 113 0.20 -3.52 36.28
CA ALA A 113 0.95 -2.59 37.12
C ALA A 113 1.79 -3.31 38.19
N ARG A 114 1.28 -4.40 38.78
CA ARG A 114 2.05 -5.22 39.75
C ARG A 114 3.20 -6.00 39.13
N ARG A 115 3.16 -6.29 37.83
CA ARG A 115 4.18 -7.13 37.15
C ARG A 115 5.14 -6.32 36.29
N TYR A 116 4.71 -5.24 35.66
CA TYR A 116 5.41 -4.61 34.54
C TYR A 116 6.88 -4.29 34.83
N GLU A 117 7.17 -3.64 35.96
CA GLU A 117 8.53 -3.27 36.35
C GLU A 117 9.43 -4.48 36.70
N THR A 118 8.81 -5.62 37.04
CA THR A 118 9.51 -6.88 37.34
C THR A 118 9.81 -7.71 36.08
N LEU A 119 9.12 -7.45 34.97
CA LEU A 119 9.36 -8.17 33.72
C LEU A 119 10.69 -7.70 33.11
N PRO A 120 11.59 -8.62 32.72
CA PRO A 120 12.79 -8.23 31.99
C PRO A 120 12.42 -7.63 30.63
N PHE A 121 13.35 -6.92 30.01
CA PHE A 121 13.23 -6.62 28.59
C PHE A 121 13.18 -7.92 27.79
N ALA A 122 12.33 -7.96 26.78
CA ALA A 122 12.24 -9.06 25.85
C ALA A 122 13.54 -9.23 25.08
N VAL A 123 13.81 -10.45 24.61
CA VAL A 123 14.94 -10.71 23.72
C VAL A 123 14.55 -10.22 22.31
N PRO A 124 15.26 -9.22 21.75
CA PRO A 124 14.95 -8.74 20.41
C PRO A 124 15.37 -9.79 19.37
N ASN A 125 14.53 -10.00 18.36
CA ASN A 125 14.82 -10.78 17.16
C ASN A 125 14.84 -9.91 15.89
N THR A 126 14.85 -8.58 16.08
CA THR A 126 14.94 -7.55 15.04
C THR A 126 15.85 -6.42 15.53
N PRO A 127 16.28 -5.50 14.64
CA PRO A 127 17.02 -4.30 15.07
C PRO A 127 16.19 -3.33 15.93
N ASN A 128 14.86 -3.47 15.97
CA ASN A 128 14.00 -2.61 16.76
C ASN A 128 14.27 -2.78 18.26
N PRO A 129 14.23 -1.68 19.04
CA PRO A 129 14.36 -1.77 20.49
C PRO A 129 13.29 -2.71 21.09
N PRO A 130 13.62 -3.56 22.07
CA PRO A 130 12.65 -4.45 22.70
C PRO A 130 11.75 -3.73 23.71
N GLY A 131 10.57 -4.28 23.96
CA GLY A 131 9.72 -3.91 25.09
C GLY A 131 9.93 -4.81 26.31
N ARG A 132 9.02 -4.76 27.28
CA ARG A 132 8.90 -5.72 28.40
C ARG A 132 7.77 -6.72 28.19
N LEU A 133 6.66 -6.30 27.57
CA LEU A 133 5.54 -7.14 27.16
C LEU A 133 5.76 -7.77 25.78
N PHE A 134 6.53 -7.10 24.92
CA PHE A 134 6.69 -7.50 23.52
C PHE A 134 8.15 -7.51 23.06
N HIS A 135 8.44 -8.34 22.07
CA HIS A 135 9.76 -8.45 21.43
C HIS A 135 10.25 -7.15 20.76
N GLN A 136 9.36 -6.19 20.48
CA GLN A 136 9.69 -4.89 19.90
C GLN A 136 8.83 -3.76 20.48
N ILE A 137 9.39 -2.56 20.49
CA ILE A 137 8.80 -1.36 21.09
C ILE A 137 7.51 -0.91 20.40
N LEU A 138 7.35 -1.22 19.10
CA LEU A 138 6.15 -0.90 18.34
C LEU A 138 4.89 -1.48 18.98
N ASN A 139 4.94 -2.73 19.43
CA ASN A 139 3.79 -3.37 20.07
C ASN A 139 3.53 -2.82 21.48
N GLU A 140 4.56 -2.33 22.18
CA GLU A 140 4.37 -1.60 23.44
C GLU A 140 3.64 -0.28 23.23
N HIS A 141 3.98 0.47 22.16
CA HIS A 141 3.24 1.67 21.79
C HIS A 141 1.76 1.35 21.55
N MET A 142 1.46 0.29 20.78
CA MET A 142 0.09 -0.16 20.55
C MET A 142 -0.63 -0.50 21.85
N TRP A 143 0.05 -1.23 22.75
CA TRP A 143 -0.53 -1.62 24.04
C TRP A 143 -0.84 -0.39 24.89
N LEU A 144 0.10 0.56 25.02
CA LEU A 144 -0.15 1.79 25.78
C LEU A 144 -1.30 2.59 25.18
N LEU A 145 -1.33 2.77 23.86
CA LEU A 145 -2.36 3.53 23.15
C LEU A 145 -3.77 3.01 23.51
N PHE A 146 -4.00 1.71 23.33
CA PHE A 146 -5.30 1.09 23.57
C PHE A 146 -5.64 0.99 25.05
N SER A 147 -4.68 0.60 25.89
CA SER A 147 -4.91 0.44 27.33
C SER A 147 -5.17 1.80 28.01
N ALA A 148 -4.45 2.85 27.63
CA ALA A 148 -4.67 4.20 28.14
C ALA A 148 -6.04 4.76 27.71
N ALA A 149 -6.47 4.52 26.47
CA ALA A 149 -7.80 4.90 26.02
C ALA A 149 -8.92 4.22 26.83
N GLY A 150 -8.79 2.91 27.08
CA GLY A 150 -9.72 2.17 27.93
C GLY A 150 -9.71 2.65 29.38
N TYR A 151 -8.52 2.88 29.95
CA TYR A 151 -8.33 3.45 31.29
C TYR A 151 -9.00 4.82 31.43
N GLY A 152 -8.79 5.74 30.47
CA GLY A 152 -9.39 7.08 30.50
C GLY A 152 -10.92 7.06 30.53
N SER A 153 -11.55 5.96 30.08
CA SER A 153 -13.01 5.78 30.14
C SER A 153 -13.51 5.39 31.53
N ILE A 154 -12.64 4.82 32.38
CA ILE A 154 -12.98 4.32 33.72
C ILE A 154 -12.28 5.08 34.85
N ARG A 155 -11.39 6.02 34.54
CA ARG A 155 -10.51 6.70 35.51
C ARG A 155 -11.27 7.27 36.70
N GLU A 156 -12.35 8.01 36.45
CA GLU A 156 -13.16 8.63 37.50
C GLU A 156 -13.92 7.62 38.38
N TRP A 157 -14.07 6.37 37.92
CA TRP A 157 -14.67 5.28 38.68
C TRP A 157 -13.66 4.59 39.61
N LEU A 158 -12.36 4.70 39.32
CA LEU A 158 -11.29 4.09 40.12
C LEU A 158 -11.03 4.87 41.42
N SER A 159 -10.58 4.15 42.45
CA SER A 159 -10.04 4.79 43.66
C SER A 159 -8.75 5.55 43.34
N GLU A 160 -8.40 6.53 44.16
CA GLU A 160 -7.13 7.27 44.03
C GLU A 160 -5.92 6.33 44.11
N ASP A 161 -5.98 5.30 44.96
CA ASP A 161 -4.93 4.28 45.09
C ASP A 161 -4.77 3.44 43.80
N ASP A 162 -5.89 3.01 43.19
CA ASP A 162 -5.85 2.27 41.93
C ASP A 162 -5.34 3.14 40.78
N GLN A 163 -5.75 4.42 40.74
CA GLN A 163 -5.22 5.39 39.79
C GLN A 163 -3.70 5.56 39.97
N ALA A 164 -3.23 5.82 41.19
CA ALA A 164 -1.82 5.98 41.49
C ALA A 164 -1.00 4.73 41.14
N MET A 165 -1.54 3.54 41.40
CA MET A 165 -0.88 2.27 41.06
C MET A 165 -0.74 2.11 39.53
N ILE A 166 -1.80 2.35 38.76
CA ILE A 166 -1.77 2.19 37.30
C ILE A 166 -0.92 3.28 36.64
N GLU A 167 -1.14 4.55 36.99
CA GLU A 167 -0.40 5.66 36.39
C GLU A 167 1.10 5.60 36.75
N GLY A 168 1.42 5.27 38.01
CA GLY A 168 2.79 5.27 38.54
C GLY A 168 3.62 4.04 38.18
N HIS A 169 3.03 2.83 38.17
CA HIS A 169 3.77 1.57 38.02
C HIS A 169 3.50 0.84 36.69
N LEU A 170 2.67 1.40 35.81
CA LEU A 170 2.43 0.87 34.47
C LEU A 170 2.66 1.93 33.39
N PHE A 171 1.87 3.00 33.38
CA PHE A 171 1.95 3.98 32.31
C PHE A 171 3.22 4.84 32.36
N SER A 172 3.61 5.37 33.53
CA SER A 172 4.84 6.17 33.64
C SER A 172 6.09 5.39 33.24
N PRO A 173 6.30 4.12 33.67
CA PRO A 173 7.43 3.32 33.21
C PRO A 173 7.42 3.04 31.70
N MET A 174 6.23 2.84 31.09
CA MET A 174 6.11 2.72 29.63
C MET A 174 6.51 4.01 28.91
N VAL A 175 5.96 5.15 29.35
CA VAL A 175 6.27 6.46 28.74
C VAL A 175 7.75 6.79 28.89
N ASP A 176 8.34 6.58 30.08
CA ASP A 176 9.79 6.79 30.30
C ASP A 176 10.64 5.89 29.39
N MET A 177 10.23 4.63 29.18
CA MET A 177 10.90 3.73 28.24
C MET A 177 10.85 4.29 26.81
N PHE A 178 9.70 4.80 26.38
CA PHE A 178 9.53 5.34 25.03
C PHE A 178 10.35 6.63 24.85
N THR A 179 10.20 7.58 25.76
CA THR A 179 10.67 8.95 25.55
C THR A 179 12.05 9.23 26.13
N ARG A 180 12.56 8.40 27.04
CA ARG A 180 13.89 8.58 27.66
C ARG A 180 14.84 7.46 27.30
N THR A 181 14.46 6.20 27.55
CA THR A 181 15.31 5.04 27.22
C THR A 181 15.50 4.93 25.70
N TYR A 182 14.43 5.11 24.95
CA TYR A 182 14.43 5.07 23.48
C TYR A 182 14.15 6.44 22.87
N ALA A 183 14.65 7.52 23.48
CA ALA A 183 14.47 8.90 23.01
C ALA A 183 14.82 9.07 21.52
N HIS A 184 15.90 8.42 21.07
CA HIS A 184 16.35 8.44 19.66
C HIS A 184 15.37 7.76 18.69
N HIS A 185 14.50 6.88 19.19
CA HIS A 185 13.50 6.14 18.42
C HIS A 185 12.10 6.75 18.57
N PHE A 186 11.85 7.54 19.62
CA PHE A 186 10.61 8.28 19.80
C PHE A 186 10.51 9.45 18.79
N ASP A 187 11.60 10.20 18.63
CA ASP A 187 11.66 11.40 17.79
C ASP A 187 12.10 11.11 16.34
N ILE A 188 11.56 10.05 15.73
CA ILE A 188 11.78 9.72 14.32
C ILE A 188 10.55 10.03 13.48
N ILE A 189 10.73 10.51 12.25
CA ILE A 189 9.64 10.65 11.28
C ILE A 189 9.46 9.31 10.54
N HIS A 190 8.56 8.48 11.06
CA HIS A 190 8.38 7.07 10.67
C HIS A 190 7.04 6.54 11.19
N ASN A 191 6.55 5.42 10.67
CA ASN A 191 5.35 4.78 11.21
C ASN A 191 5.48 4.46 12.73
N HIS A 192 6.69 4.11 13.19
CA HIS A 192 6.94 3.87 14.61
C HIS A 192 6.78 5.14 15.47
N GLY A 193 7.25 6.29 14.98
CA GLY A 193 7.08 7.57 15.69
C GLY A 193 5.62 8.04 15.69
N MET A 194 4.85 7.73 14.65
CA MET A 194 3.39 7.95 14.63
C MET A 194 2.68 7.16 15.73
N TRP A 195 3.03 5.87 15.90
CA TRP A 195 2.51 5.04 17.00
C TRP A 195 2.95 5.55 18.37
N ALA A 196 4.22 5.89 18.53
CA ALA A 196 4.79 6.33 19.80
C ALA A 196 4.16 7.64 20.29
N SER A 197 4.13 8.67 19.43
CA SER A 197 3.51 9.97 19.73
C SER A 197 2.01 9.81 20.03
N SER A 198 1.28 9.02 19.24
CA SER A 198 -0.14 8.75 19.49
C SER A 198 -0.38 8.04 20.82
N ALA A 199 0.45 7.07 21.18
CA ALA A 199 0.35 6.34 22.44
C ALA A 199 0.59 7.25 23.65
N VAL A 200 1.68 8.02 23.65
CA VAL A 200 2.02 8.96 24.73
C VAL A 200 0.98 10.08 24.83
N GLY A 201 0.47 10.56 23.70
CA GLY A 201 -0.54 11.62 23.66
C GLY A 201 -1.88 11.17 24.24
N ILE A 202 -2.36 9.97 23.86
CA ILE A 202 -3.57 9.39 24.45
C ILE A 202 -3.37 9.09 25.94
N ALA A 203 -2.19 8.61 26.36
CA ALA A 203 -1.87 8.44 27.77
C ALA A 203 -1.88 9.77 28.54
N GLY A 204 -1.33 10.84 27.95
CA GLY A 204 -1.36 12.19 28.51
C GLY A 204 -2.79 12.71 28.71
N LEU A 205 -3.66 12.53 27.70
CA LEU A 205 -5.08 12.87 27.81
C LEU A 205 -5.80 12.03 28.87
N ALA A 206 -5.58 10.72 28.89
CA ALA A 206 -6.27 9.81 29.80
C ALA A 206 -5.90 10.03 31.27
N THR A 207 -4.67 10.48 31.56
CA THR A 207 -4.14 10.70 32.92
C THR A 207 -4.15 12.17 33.35
N GLY A 208 -4.49 13.09 32.45
CA GLY A 208 -4.37 14.54 32.69
C GLY A 208 -2.91 15.04 32.71
N ARG A 209 -1.94 14.24 32.25
CA ARG A 209 -0.52 14.58 32.17
C ARG A 209 -0.22 15.45 30.97
N ARG A 210 -0.26 16.75 31.19
CA ARG A 210 0.02 17.76 30.16
C ARG A 210 1.42 17.64 29.56
N ASP A 211 2.42 17.34 30.38
CA ASP A 211 3.80 17.16 29.92
C ASP A 211 3.93 16.02 28.91
N TRP A 212 3.18 14.94 29.08
CA TRP A 212 3.12 13.85 28.08
C TRP A 212 2.41 14.27 26.81
N LEU A 213 1.29 15.00 26.94
CA LEU A 213 0.53 15.50 25.80
C LEU A 213 1.34 16.48 24.95
N ASP A 214 1.98 17.47 25.58
CA ASP A 214 2.79 18.47 24.90
C ASP A 214 3.98 17.80 24.20
N LEU A 215 4.64 16.83 24.85
CA LEU A 215 5.72 16.02 24.27
C LEU A 215 5.26 15.20 23.05
N ALA A 216 4.09 14.58 23.13
CA ALA A 216 3.53 13.80 22.03
C ALA A 216 3.19 14.64 20.79
N ILE A 217 2.63 15.84 21.00
CA ILE A 217 2.23 16.74 19.92
C ILE A 217 3.47 17.36 19.25
N HIS A 218 4.42 17.84 20.06
CA HIS A 218 5.49 18.74 19.61
C HIS A 218 6.89 18.10 19.52
N GLY A 219 7.06 16.86 20.01
CA GLY A 219 8.36 16.18 20.10
C GLY A 219 9.24 16.75 21.22
N GLN A 220 10.40 16.13 21.49
CA GLN A 220 11.27 16.60 22.59
C GLN A 220 11.82 18.02 22.35
N ASN A 221 12.02 18.40 21.09
CA ASN A 221 12.51 19.73 20.72
C ASN A 221 11.42 20.82 20.72
N GLY A 222 10.15 20.43 20.72
CA GLY A 222 9.03 21.38 20.71
C GLY A 222 8.92 22.24 19.44
N ASP A 223 9.46 21.78 18.30
CA ASP A 223 9.61 22.60 17.08
C ASP A 223 8.61 22.27 15.96
N ASP A 224 7.71 21.31 16.18
CA ASP A 224 6.67 20.84 15.24
C ASP A 224 7.18 20.38 13.86
N ARG A 225 8.49 20.16 13.73
CA ARG A 225 9.14 19.92 12.43
C ARG A 225 10.06 18.70 12.45
N THR A 226 10.78 18.49 13.55
CA THR A 226 11.76 17.40 13.66
C THR A 226 11.13 16.10 14.14
N ALA A 227 10.15 16.20 15.04
CA ALA A 227 9.47 15.07 15.66
C ALA A 227 8.12 15.50 16.27
N GLY A 228 7.40 14.55 16.87
CA GLY A 228 6.06 14.76 17.39
C GLY A 228 4.97 14.63 16.33
N PHE A 229 3.73 14.50 16.77
CA PHE A 229 2.59 14.20 15.91
C PHE A 229 2.39 15.20 14.76
N LEU A 230 2.59 16.51 15.02
CA LEU A 230 2.46 17.54 13.98
C LEU A 230 3.56 17.44 12.91
N ALA A 231 4.78 17.07 13.30
CA ALA A 231 5.86 16.83 12.37
C ALA A 231 5.60 15.57 11.52
N GLN A 232 5.07 14.50 12.12
CA GLN A 232 4.67 13.28 11.39
C GLN A 232 3.66 13.62 10.29
N LEU A 233 2.57 14.32 10.65
CA LEU A 233 1.53 14.75 9.71
C LEU A 233 2.08 15.64 8.59
N SER A 234 3.12 16.43 8.87
CA SER A 234 3.73 17.33 7.90
C SER A 234 4.85 16.71 7.06
N GLY A 235 5.41 15.57 7.50
CA GLY A 235 6.62 14.98 6.95
C GLY A 235 6.42 13.67 6.21
N LEU A 236 5.41 12.88 6.60
CA LEU A 236 5.20 11.53 6.05
C LEU A 236 4.27 11.47 4.84
N PHE A 237 3.47 12.51 4.62
CA PHE A 237 2.48 12.55 3.53
C PHE A 237 2.86 13.61 2.51
N SER A 238 2.80 13.24 1.24
CA SER A 238 2.90 14.19 0.12
C SER A 238 1.61 15.02 -0.03
N PRO A 239 1.58 16.04 -0.90
CA PRO A 239 0.37 16.80 -1.19
C PRO A 239 -0.79 15.95 -1.72
N SER A 240 -0.51 14.89 -2.50
CA SER A 240 -1.53 13.93 -2.96
C SER A 240 -2.01 12.98 -1.85
N GLY A 241 -1.33 12.99 -0.69
CA GLY A 241 -1.60 12.10 0.42
C GLY A 241 -0.87 10.75 0.33
N TYR A 242 0.10 10.61 -0.57
CA TYR A 242 0.95 9.41 -0.62
C TYR A 242 1.91 9.36 0.56
N TYR A 243 2.13 8.16 1.11
CA TYR A 243 3.05 7.90 2.20
C TYR A 243 4.32 7.25 1.68
N GLU A 244 5.47 7.82 2.02
CA GLU A 244 6.77 7.44 1.44
C GLU A 244 7.15 5.95 1.63
N GLU A 245 6.66 5.26 2.66
CA GLU A 245 6.91 3.82 2.84
C GLU A 245 5.93 2.91 2.07
N GLY A 246 5.03 3.49 1.26
CA GLY A 246 4.07 2.77 0.44
C GLY A 246 2.73 2.42 1.11
N PRO A 247 1.74 1.92 0.33
CA PRO A 247 0.37 1.68 0.79
C PRO A 247 0.24 0.77 2.02
N TYR A 248 1.07 -0.28 2.09
CA TYR A 248 1.04 -1.27 3.17
C TYR A 248 1.42 -0.67 4.54
N TYR A 249 2.35 0.30 4.56
CA TYR A 249 2.72 1.02 5.78
C TYR A 249 1.83 2.23 6.03
N GLN A 250 1.33 2.86 4.98
CA GLN A 250 0.33 3.92 5.09
C GLN A 250 -0.90 3.46 5.86
N ARG A 251 -1.49 2.31 5.48
CA ARG A 251 -2.64 1.74 6.21
C ARG A 251 -2.32 1.43 7.68
N PHE A 252 -1.07 1.12 7.99
CA PHE A 252 -0.63 0.83 9.35
C PHE A 252 -0.47 2.12 10.18
N ALA A 253 0.03 3.21 9.58
CA ALA A 253 0.17 4.51 10.21
C ALA A 253 -1.16 5.29 10.34
N ILE A 254 -2.13 5.04 9.45
CA ILE A 254 -3.45 5.69 9.50
C ILE A 254 -4.20 5.38 10.80
N GLN A 255 -4.05 4.18 11.35
CA GLN A 255 -4.77 3.77 12.56
C GLN A 255 -4.46 4.63 13.81
N PRO A 256 -3.20 4.75 14.27
CA PRO A 256 -2.88 5.63 15.39
C PRO A 256 -3.12 7.10 15.05
N MET A 257 -2.88 7.50 13.80
CA MET A 257 -3.15 8.86 13.32
C MET A 257 -4.60 9.26 13.54
N LEU A 258 -5.56 8.43 13.12
CA LEU A 258 -6.99 8.74 13.28
C LEU A 258 -7.44 8.72 14.73
N LEU A 259 -6.95 7.77 15.52
CA LEU A 259 -7.29 7.69 16.94
C LEU A 259 -6.79 8.92 17.70
N PHE A 260 -5.53 9.33 17.48
CA PHE A 260 -5.01 10.49 18.19
C PHE A 260 -5.60 11.80 17.65
N ALA A 261 -5.83 11.92 16.34
CA ALA A 261 -6.53 13.07 15.78
C ALA A 261 -7.94 13.25 16.35
N GLU A 262 -8.73 12.18 16.46
CA GLU A 262 -10.07 12.26 17.03
C GLU A 262 -10.02 12.62 18.53
N ALA A 263 -9.03 12.10 19.27
CA ALA A 263 -8.81 12.48 20.67
C ALA A 263 -8.43 13.96 20.81
N LEU A 264 -7.54 14.48 19.95
CA LEU A 264 -7.14 15.89 19.93
C LEU A 264 -8.29 16.79 19.50
N GLU A 265 -9.10 16.40 18.53
CA GLU A 265 -10.24 17.19 18.11
C GLU A 265 -11.27 17.38 19.24
N ARG A 266 -11.50 16.34 20.04
CA ARG A 266 -12.43 16.38 21.17
C ARG A 266 -11.86 17.15 22.36
N ARG A 267 -10.60 16.88 22.71
CA ARG A 267 -10.01 17.36 23.98
C ARG A 267 -9.13 18.58 23.79
N CYS A 268 -8.72 18.87 22.56
CA CYS A 268 -7.84 19.95 22.11
C CYS A 268 -8.34 20.66 20.84
N PRO A 269 -9.62 21.09 20.73
CA PRO A 269 -10.20 21.59 19.48
C PRO A 269 -9.50 22.83 18.92
N ALA A 270 -8.78 23.59 19.77
CA ALA A 270 -7.99 24.74 19.35
C ALA A 270 -6.82 24.39 18.40
N LEU A 271 -6.43 23.10 18.29
CA LEU A 271 -5.46 22.64 17.30
C LEU A 271 -6.04 22.53 15.90
N THR A 272 -7.38 22.49 15.76
CA THR A 272 -8.07 22.34 14.46
C THR A 272 -7.47 21.22 13.62
N ILE A 273 -7.27 20.05 14.25
CA ILE A 273 -6.38 19.00 13.72
C ILE A 273 -6.85 18.43 12.38
N TYR A 274 -8.16 18.40 12.14
CA TYR A 274 -8.72 17.94 10.86
C TYR A 274 -8.53 18.95 9.69
N GLU A 275 -8.26 20.21 9.99
CA GLU A 275 -7.92 21.25 9.00
C GLU A 275 -6.39 21.42 8.82
N PHE A 276 -5.61 20.84 9.74
CA PHE A 276 -4.16 20.99 9.74
C PHE A 276 -3.52 20.51 8.43
N ASN A 277 -2.55 21.30 7.93
CA ASN A 277 -1.76 21.03 6.74
C ASN A 277 -2.65 20.67 5.52
N ASP A 278 -3.63 21.52 5.23
CA ASP A 278 -4.62 21.41 4.15
C ASP A 278 -5.52 20.16 4.23
N GLN A 279 -5.86 19.73 5.44
CA GLN A 279 -6.58 18.47 5.71
C GLN A 279 -5.74 17.22 5.39
N VAL A 280 -4.49 17.17 5.85
CA VAL A 280 -3.58 16.04 5.56
C VAL A 280 -4.12 14.69 6.03
N ILE A 281 -4.95 14.66 7.08
CA ILE A 281 -5.63 13.44 7.52
C ILE A 281 -6.59 12.92 6.44
N ARG A 282 -7.38 13.81 5.81
CA ARG A 282 -8.26 13.46 4.68
C ARG A 282 -7.44 12.92 3.52
N ARG A 283 -6.41 13.68 3.10
CA ARG A 283 -5.58 13.32 1.95
C ARG A 283 -4.84 12.01 2.20
N GLY A 284 -4.24 11.84 3.37
CA GLY A 284 -3.54 10.62 3.77
C GLY A 284 -4.44 9.39 3.80
N PHE A 285 -5.70 9.50 4.23
CA PHE A 285 -6.62 8.36 4.16
C PHE A 285 -7.01 8.02 2.71
N PHE A 286 -7.43 9.02 1.93
CA PHE A 286 -7.90 8.79 0.56
C PHE A 286 -6.76 8.47 -0.42
N GLY A 287 -5.54 8.94 -0.17
CA GLY A 287 -4.35 8.54 -0.93
C GLY A 287 -4.10 7.04 -0.83
N ALA A 288 -4.12 6.50 0.39
CA ALA A 288 -4.02 5.06 0.62
C ALA A 288 -5.19 4.29 -0.04
N LEU A 289 -6.42 4.77 0.14
CA LEU A 289 -7.61 4.13 -0.44
C LEU A 289 -7.57 4.12 -1.99
N SER A 290 -6.93 5.11 -2.61
CA SER A 290 -6.81 5.16 -4.08
C SER A 290 -5.87 4.11 -4.66
N SER A 291 -5.00 3.52 -3.82
CA SER A 291 -4.13 2.39 -4.15
C SER A 291 -4.77 1.00 -3.94
N VAL A 292 -6.06 0.96 -3.63
CA VAL A 292 -6.78 -0.29 -3.38
C VAL A 292 -7.23 -0.95 -4.69
N LEU A 293 -6.92 -2.23 -4.84
CA LEU A 293 -7.38 -3.07 -5.93
C LEU A 293 -8.87 -3.43 -5.75
N PRO A 294 -9.59 -3.80 -6.81
CA PRO A 294 -11.02 -4.13 -6.74
C PRO A 294 -11.39 -5.21 -5.71
N ASP A 295 -10.49 -6.15 -5.42
CA ASP A 295 -10.68 -7.19 -4.40
C ASP A 295 -10.53 -6.68 -2.95
N GLY A 296 -10.12 -5.42 -2.79
CA GLY A 296 -9.90 -4.73 -1.52
C GLY A 296 -8.47 -4.78 -0.99
N THR A 297 -7.55 -5.49 -1.65
CA THR A 297 -6.12 -5.50 -1.30
C THR A 297 -5.43 -4.22 -1.73
N PHE A 298 -4.26 -3.92 -1.15
CA PHE A 298 -3.46 -2.76 -1.58
C PHE A 298 -2.50 -3.17 -2.69
N LEU A 299 -2.14 -2.21 -3.57
CA LEU A 299 -0.97 -2.36 -4.43
C LEU A 299 0.25 -2.78 -3.59
N PRO A 300 0.88 -3.92 -3.87
CA PRO A 300 1.97 -4.46 -3.06
C PRO A 300 3.33 -3.82 -3.38
N LEU A 301 3.40 -2.48 -3.35
CA LEU A 301 4.63 -1.72 -3.52
C LEU A 301 5.47 -1.74 -2.25
N ASN A 302 6.81 -1.75 -2.40
CA ASN A 302 7.76 -1.85 -1.31
C ASN A 302 7.47 -3.07 -0.41
N ASP A 303 7.91 -3.03 0.85
CA ASP A 303 7.59 -4.07 1.81
C ASP A 303 6.07 -4.18 2.06
N ALA A 304 5.42 -5.09 1.34
CA ALA A 304 3.98 -5.32 1.41
C ALA A 304 3.62 -6.81 1.52
N LEU A 305 2.64 -7.11 2.38
CA LEU A 305 2.00 -8.43 2.39
C LEU A 305 0.81 -8.41 1.44
N LYS A 306 0.86 -9.21 0.38
CA LYS A 306 -0.12 -9.19 -0.74
C LYS A 306 -1.60 -9.30 -0.31
N ARG A 307 -1.88 -10.05 0.76
CA ARG A 307 -3.25 -10.23 1.28
C ARG A 307 -3.71 -9.14 2.26
N MET A 308 -2.86 -8.16 2.55
CA MET A 308 -3.26 -7.04 3.40
C MET A 308 -4.27 -6.17 2.66
N ASN A 309 -5.34 -5.79 3.35
CA ASN A 309 -6.50 -5.20 2.71
C ASN A 309 -7.19 -4.14 3.60
N VAL A 310 -8.22 -3.52 3.05
CA VAL A 310 -9.02 -2.50 3.73
C VAL A 310 -9.85 -3.04 4.91
N ASP A 311 -9.84 -4.34 5.22
CA ASP A 311 -10.56 -4.88 6.39
C ASP A 311 -9.82 -4.59 7.71
N SER A 312 -8.61 -4.04 7.61
CA SER A 312 -7.82 -3.57 8.75
C SER A 312 -8.54 -2.47 9.56
N LEU A 313 -8.28 -2.45 10.87
CA LEU A 313 -9.01 -1.58 11.81
C LEU A 313 -8.90 -0.08 11.48
N GLY A 314 -7.77 0.37 10.94
CA GLY A 314 -7.60 1.76 10.51
C GLY A 314 -8.65 2.22 9.50
N TYR A 315 -9.09 1.34 8.60
CA TYR A 315 -10.13 1.66 7.62
C TYR A 315 -11.55 1.60 8.19
N VAL A 316 -11.82 0.75 9.19
CA VAL A 316 -13.10 0.77 9.92
C VAL A 316 -13.25 2.09 10.69
N ILE A 317 -12.19 2.53 11.38
CA ILE A 317 -12.13 3.82 12.07
C ILE A 317 -12.27 4.95 11.05
N GLY A 318 -11.48 4.91 9.98
CA GLY A 318 -11.44 5.97 8.98
C GLY A 318 -12.74 6.15 8.22
N ALA A 319 -13.39 5.06 7.79
CA ALA A 319 -14.69 5.13 7.13
C ALA A 319 -15.71 5.95 7.96
N SER A 320 -15.81 5.64 9.25
CA SER A 320 -16.76 6.28 10.17
C SER A 320 -16.36 7.71 10.51
N THR A 321 -15.10 7.92 10.91
CA THR A 321 -14.61 9.22 11.37
C THR A 321 -14.54 10.24 10.23
N LEU A 322 -14.04 9.86 9.05
CA LEU A 322 -13.96 10.78 7.91
C LEU A 322 -15.35 11.10 7.36
N PHE A 323 -16.30 10.16 7.40
CA PHE A 323 -17.68 10.46 7.03
C PHE A 323 -18.27 11.58 7.89
N ARG A 324 -18.04 11.52 9.22
CA ARG A 324 -18.48 12.59 10.14
C ARG A 324 -17.73 13.90 9.90
N ARG A 325 -16.41 13.84 9.67
CA ARG A 325 -15.53 15.03 9.67
C ARG A 325 -15.51 15.77 8.33
N TYR A 326 -15.59 15.03 7.22
CA TYR A 326 -15.44 15.58 5.87
C TYR A 326 -16.67 15.38 4.98
N GLY A 327 -17.72 14.70 5.49
CA GLY A 327 -18.97 14.50 4.78
C GLY A 327 -19.03 13.19 3.98
N PRO A 328 -20.13 12.98 3.24
CA PRO A 328 -20.39 11.75 2.53
C PRO A 328 -19.43 11.52 1.35
N ASP A 329 -19.00 10.29 1.18
CA ASP A 329 -18.22 9.82 0.03
C ASP A 329 -18.60 8.35 -0.24
N PRO A 330 -18.95 7.96 -1.48
CA PRO A 330 -19.39 6.59 -1.80
C PRO A 330 -18.37 5.53 -1.41
N ARG A 331 -17.07 5.84 -1.43
CA ARG A 331 -16.02 4.90 -1.05
C ARG A 331 -16.07 4.56 0.44
N LEU A 332 -16.55 5.48 1.28
CA LEU A 332 -16.73 5.21 2.73
C LEU A 332 -17.95 4.33 2.99
N LEU A 333 -19.01 4.46 2.18
CA LEU A 333 -20.18 3.56 2.22
C LEU A 333 -19.79 2.15 1.76
N TRP A 334 -19.02 2.05 0.67
CA TRP A 334 -18.45 0.79 0.22
C TRP A 334 -17.60 0.10 1.30
N LEU A 335 -16.78 0.85 2.03
CA LEU A 335 -16.01 0.30 3.16
C LEU A 335 -16.94 -0.25 4.26
N ALA A 336 -17.97 0.51 4.66
CA ALA A 336 -18.91 0.06 5.70
C ALA A 336 -19.65 -1.22 5.29
N GLU A 337 -20.10 -1.30 4.03
CA GLU A 337 -20.73 -2.49 3.49
C GLU A 337 -19.78 -3.68 3.47
N ARG A 338 -18.57 -3.50 2.93
CA ARG A 338 -17.53 -4.53 2.87
C ARG A 338 -17.19 -5.07 4.26
N HIS A 339 -17.01 -4.17 5.23
CA HIS A 339 -16.62 -4.57 6.59
C HIS A 339 -17.72 -5.34 7.31
N GLY A 340 -18.99 -5.16 6.93
CA GLY A 340 -20.13 -5.67 7.69
C GLY A 340 -20.19 -5.11 9.12
N ARG A 341 -19.52 -3.98 9.37
CA ARG A 341 -19.45 -3.26 10.65
C ARG A 341 -19.02 -1.81 10.44
N VAL A 342 -19.25 -0.98 11.45
CA VAL A 342 -18.76 0.40 11.53
C VAL A 342 -17.91 0.59 12.79
N TRP A 343 -17.31 1.77 12.96
CA TRP A 343 -16.72 2.14 14.24
C TRP A 343 -17.82 2.29 15.29
N PRO A 344 -17.73 1.69 16.49
CA PRO A 344 -18.80 1.71 17.49
C PRO A 344 -18.85 3.04 18.26
N ASP A 345 -18.96 4.14 17.54
CA ASP A 345 -19.19 5.49 18.05
C ASP A 345 -20.32 6.16 17.27
N VAL A 346 -20.61 7.42 17.58
CA VAL A 346 -21.65 8.18 16.87
C VAL A 346 -21.30 8.41 15.40
N SER A 347 -20.02 8.47 15.04
CA SER A 347 -19.56 8.63 13.65
C SER A 347 -19.93 7.38 12.83
N GLY A 348 -19.76 6.19 13.40
CA GLY A 348 -20.23 4.96 12.78
C GLY A 348 -21.75 4.83 12.77
N GLY A 349 -22.45 5.37 13.77
CA GLY A 349 -23.90 5.51 13.74
C GLY A 349 -24.40 6.34 12.53
N MET A 350 -23.73 7.46 12.26
CA MET A 350 -24.02 8.30 11.08
C MET A 350 -23.78 7.56 9.77
N LEU A 351 -22.63 6.87 9.65
CA LEU A 351 -22.30 6.09 8.46
C LEU A 351 -23.26 4.90 8.26
N SER A 352 -23.63 4.23 9.34
CA SER A 352 -24.62 3.15 9.33
C SER A 352 -25.96 3.63 8.78
N GLN A 353 -26.45 4.79 9.23
CA GLN A 353 -27.71 5.35 8.72
C GLN A 353 -27.59 5.71 7.24
N ALA A 354 -26.48 6.35 6.85
CA ALA A 354 -26.25 6.74 5.46
C ALA A 354 -26.19 5.53 4.51
N LEU A 355 -25.66 4.39 4.96
CA LEU A 355 -25.65 3.16 4.18
C LEU A 355 -27.05 2.59 3.99
N GLU A 356 -27.88 2.58 5.03
CA GLU A 356 -29.28 2.13 4.91
C GLU A 356 -30.07 3.04 3.95
N ASP A 357 -29.91 4.36 4.07
CA ASP A 357 -30.53 5.33 3.16
C ASP A 357 -30.08 5.14 1.70
N ALA A 358 -28.82 4.71 1.48
CA ALA A 358 -28.29 4.44 0.15
C ALA A 358 -28.87 3.15 -0.45
N ARG A 359 -28.96 2.07 0.35
CA ARG A 359 -29.53 0.78 -0.06
C ARG A 359 -30.98 0.87 -0.52
N GLU A 360 -31.77 1.76 0.09
CA GLU A 360 -33.15 2.02 -0.32
C GLU A 360 -33.25 2.68 -1.71
N ARG A 361 -32.20 3.37 -2.17
CA ARG A 361 -32.20 4.16 -3.42
C ARG A 361 -31.64 3.37 -4.62
N ALA A 362 -30.69 2.47 -4.40
CA ALA A 362 -30.24 1.40 -5.31
C ALA A 362 -29.19 0.53 -4.59
N PRO A 363 -29.08 -0.79 -4.85
CA PRO A 363 -27.91 -1.55 -4.43
C PRO A 363 -26.72 -1.15 -5.30
N GLU A 364 -25.74 -0.43 -4.75
CA GLU A 364 -24.52 -0.08 -5.50
C GLU A 364 -23.50 -1.23 -5.50
N GLY A 365 -22.82 -1.38 -6.64
CA GLY A 365 -21.78 -2.38 -6.91
C GLY A 365 -20.43 -2.06 -6.24
N GLY A 366 -19.39 -2.79 -6.66
CA GLY A 366 -18.04 -2.71 -6.07
C GLY A 366 -17.37 -1.33 -6.11
N LEU A 367 -16.17 -1.24 -5.52
CA LEU A 367 -15.38 0.00 -5.46
C LEU A 367 -15.12 0.52 -6.89
N SER A 368 -15.79 1.61 -7.27
CA SER A 368 -15.43 2.37 -8.46
C SER A 368 -14.52 3.53 -8.05
N ALA A 369 -13.23 3.42 -8.39
CA ALA A 369 -12.25 4.48 -8.17
C ALA A 369 -11.84 5.09 -9.52
N PRO A 370 -11.60 6.42 -9.59
CA PRO A 370 -11.02 7.03 -10.77
C PRO A 370 -9.53 6.69 -10.89
N SER A 371 -8.99 6.83 -12.09
CA SER A 371 -7.54 6.91 -12.29
C SER A 371 -6.96 8.09 -11.52
N VAL A 372 -5.78 7.92 -10.93
CA VAL A 372 -5.12 8.92 -10.11
C VAL A 372 -3.61 8.85 -10.27
N GLU A 373 -2.96 10.00 -10.13
CA GLU A 373 -1.52 10.11 -9.96
C GLU A 373 -1.20 10.61 -8.55
N LEU A 374 -0.46 9.80 -7.80
CA LEU A 374 -0.07 10.08 -6.43
C LEU A 374 1.36 10.65 -6.40
N THR A 375 1.50 11.98 -6.41
CA THR A 375 2.80 12.66 -6.35
C THR A 375 3.61 12.28 -5.09
N CYS A 376 4.92 12.08 -5.23
CA CYS A 376 5.82 11.73 -4.14
C CYS A 376 6.69 12.94 -3.72
N GLY A 377 7.31 12.87 -2.55
CA GLY A 377 8.04 13.97 -1.94
C GLY A 377 7.15 14.92 -1.15
N ARG A 378 7.77 15.62 -0.19
CA ARG A 378 7.09 16.50 0.76
C ARG A 378 6.24 17.58 0.10
N ASN A 379 6.65 18.06 -1.07
CA ASN A 379 5.94 19.08 -1.86
C ASN A 379 5.42 18.52 -3.20
N GLY A 380 5.39 17.19 -3.39
CA GLY A 380 4.95 16.56 -4.63
C GLY A 380 5.94 16.69 -5.79
N GLU A 381 7.23 16.91 -5.48
CA GLU A 381 8.27 17.25 -6.45
C GLU A 381 9.10 16.05 -6.96
N LYS A 382 8.90 14.85 -6.39
CA LYS A 382 9.78 13.69 -6.59
C LYS A 382 9.11 12.56 -7.36
N GLY A 383 8.55 12.89 -8.52
CA GLY A 383 7.81 11.92 -9.34
C GLY A 383 6.48 11.50 -8.70
N ALA A 384 5.97 10.33 -9.07
CA ALA A 384 4.67 9.86 -8.61
C ALA A 384 4.49 8.34 -8.77
N ILE A 385 3.40 7.83 -8.20
CA ILE A 385 2.81 6.55 -8.57
C ILE A 385 1.57 6.81 -9.41
N GLY A 386 1.61 6.41 -10.67
CA GLY A 386 0.46 6.45 -11.57
C GLY A 386 -0.42 5.22 -11.37
N ILE A 387 -1.74 5.41 -11.30
CA ILE A 387 -2.73 4.34 -11.20
C ILE A 387 -3.83 4.62 -12.22
N MET A 388 -3.87 3.84 -13.30
CA MET A 388 -4.91 3.90 -14.32
C MET A 388 -5.94 2.81 -14.08
N ARG A 389 -7.22 3.14 -14.26
CA ARG A 389 -8.35 2.24 -14.07
C ARG A 389 -9.26 2.26 -15.29
N ALA A 390 -9.56 1.10 -15.84
CA ALA A 390 -10.51 0.94 -16.94
C ALA A 390 -11.63 -0.01 -16.52
N ASP A 391 -12.83 0.21 -17.06
CA ASP A 391 -13.96 -0.70 -16.90
C ASP A 391 -13.64 -2.06 -17.55
N ASP A 392 -13.83 -3.14 -16.80
CA ASP A 392 -13.54 -4.53 -17.17
C ASP A 392 -14.81 -5.40 -17.06
N GLY A 393 -15.98 -4.78 -17.27
CA GLY A 393 -17.27 -5.44 -17.28
C GLY A 393 -17.60 -6.10 -15.93
N ASP A 394 -18.02 -7.36 -15.96
CA ASP A 394 -18.43 -8.10 -14.77
C ASP A 394 -17.28 -8.30 -13.75
N SER A 395 -16.03 -8.16 -14.18
CA SER A 395 -14.84 -8.22 -13.31
C SER A 395 -14.56 -6.91 -12.56
N GLY A 396 -15.33 -5.84 -12.82
CA GLY A 396 -15.16 -4.54 -12.18
C GLY A 396 -14.17 -3.64 -12.93
N GLN A 397 -13.00 -3.37 -12.35
CA GLN A 397 -11.99 -2.50 -12.96
C GLN A 397 -10.68 -3.24 -13.22
N ALA A 398 -10.11 -3.08 -14.42
CA ALA A 398 -8.70 -3.34 -14.68
C ALA A 398 -7.87 -2.17 -14.14
N VAL A 399 -6.77 -2.45 -13.44
CA VAL A 399 -5.90 -1.47 -12.79
C VAL A 399 -4.47 -1.67 -13.24
N ALA A 400 -3.86 -0.64 -13.84
CA ALA A 400 -2.44 -0.60 -14.16
C ALA A 400 -1.74 0.42 -13.26
N SER A 401 -0.63 0.03 -12.63
CA SER A 401 0.16 0.92 -11.76
C SER A 401 1.61 1.01 -12.22
N LEU A 402 2.20 2.20 -12.15
CA LEU A 402 3.61 2.43 -12.45
C LEU A 402 4.24 3.32 -11.38
N ASP A 403 5.34 2.86 -10.79
CA ASP A 403 6.10 3.65 -9.82
C ASP A 403 7.27 4.39 -10.48
N TYR A 404 7.16 5.72 -10.56
CA TYR A 404 8.24 6.63 -10.94
C TYR A 404 8.45 7.69 -9.87
N GLY A 405 8.24 7.31 -8.60
CA GLY A 405 8.36 8.15 -7.43
C GLY A 405 9.72 8.10 -6.76
N THR A 406 9.70 8.24 -5.44
CA THR A 406 10.88 8.11 -4.56
C THR A 406 11.19 6.65 -4.30
N HIS A 407 12.41 6.36 -3.84
CA HIS A 407 12.73 5.04 -3.30
C HIS A 407 11.91 4.72 -2.03
N GLY A 408 11.45 5.73 -1.29
CA GLY A 408 10.87 5.58 0.05
C GLY A 408 11.94 5.55 1.15
N LEU A 409 11.61 5.01 2.33
CA LEU A 409 12.54 4.89 3.45
C LEU A 409 13.31 3.57 3.37
N GLU A 410 14.62 3.62 3.61
CA GLU A 410 15.56 2.50 3.45
C GLU A 410 15.08 1.17 4.05
N GLU A 411 14.43 1.20 5.22
CA GLU A 411 14.00 -0.01 5.93
C GLU A 411 13.02 -0.85 5.10
N HIS A 412 12.13 -0.21 4.34
CA HIS A 412 11.00 -0.87 3.67
C HIS A 412 11.02 -0.76 2.14
N ALA A 413 11.87 0.11 1.61
CA ALA A 413 12.01 0.37 0.18
C ALA A 413 12.58 -0.83 -0.61
N HIS A 414 12.15 -0.93 -1.87
CA HIS A 414 12.63 -1.87 -2.89
C HIS A 414 13.46 -1.15 -3.98
N PHE A 415 14.29 -1.89 -4.73
CA PHE A 415 15.12 -1.35 -5.82
C PHE A 415 14.43 -1.51 -7.18
N ASP A 416 13.24 -0.91 -7.32
CA ASP A 416 12.23 -1.27 -8.31
C ASP A 416 11.67 -0.08 -9.09
N GLY A 417 12.49 0.95 -9.29
CA GLY A 417 12.11 2.11 -10.10
C GLY A 417 11.56 1.69 -11.46
N LEU A 418 10.43 2.30 -11.83
CA LEU A 418 9.60 1.97 -12.98
C LEU A 418 8.91 0.60 -12.92
N THR A 419 8.71 -0.03 -11.75
CA THR A 419 7.95 -1.28 -11.64
C THR A 419 6.49 -1.13 -12.10
N LEU A 420 5.99 -2.15 -12.81
CA LEU A 420 4.64 -2.21 -13.37
C LEU A 420 3.80 -3.26 -12.67
N GLY A 421 2.62 -2.86 -12.18
CA GLY A 421 1.58 -3.77 -11.72
C GLY A 421 0.39 -3.77 -12.69
N TYR A 422 -0.23 -4.92 -12.89
CA TYR A 422 -1.47 -5.02 -13.66
C TYR A 422 -2.43 -6.02 -13.01
N PHE A 423 -3.57 -5.52 -12.57
CA PHE A 423 -4.67 -6.29 -12.01
C PHE A 423 -5.86 -6.25 -12.96
N ALA A 424 -6.42 -7.39 -13.34
CA ALA A 424 -7.60 -7.47 -14.19
C ALA A 424 -8.29 -8.82 -13.97
N GLY A 425 -9.60 -8.91 -14.19
CA GLY A 425 -10.30 -10.20 -14.03
C GLY A 425 -10.39 -10.71 -12.60
N GLY A 426 -10.15 -9.88 -11.60
CA GLY A 426 -10.03 -10.32 -10.21
C GLY A 426 -8.66 -10.90 -9.84
N HIS A 427 -7.66 -10.79 -10.73
CA HIS A 427 -6.33 -11.36 -10.53
C HIS A 427 -5.23 -10.32 -10.73
N GLU A 428 -4.11 -10.50 -10.03
CA GLU A 428 -2.84 -9.88 -10.43
C GLU A 428 -2.30 -10.62 -11.67
N ILE A 429 -2.39 -9.98 -12.82
CA ILE A 429 -1.90 -10.50 -14.11
C ILE A 429 -0.38 -10.31 -14.20
N LEU A 430 0.10 -9.11 -13.83
CA LEU A 430 1.52 -8.83 -13.62
C LEU A 430 1.73 -8.54 -12.14
N ARG A 431 2.51 -9.42 -11.48
CA ARG A 431 2.58 -9.51 -10.03
C ARG A 431 3.81 -8.81 -9.49
N ASP A 432 3.67 -8.15 -8.35
CA ASP A 432 4.80 -7.83 -7.49
C ASP A 432 4.92 -8.88 -6.38
N TYR A 433 6.15 -9.14 -5.94
CA TYR A 433 6.39 -10.10 -4.87
C TYR A 433 5.97 -9.53 -3.50
N GLY A 434 6.08 -8.23 -3.29
CA GLY A 434 6.01 -7.63 -1.95
C GLY A 434 7.09 -8.23 -1.04
N SER A 435 6.79 -8.54 0.22
CA SER A 435 7.80 -8.99 1.18
C SER A 435 7.92 -10.51 1.35
N VAL A 436 9.10 -10.94 1.80
CA VAL A 436 9.37 -12.26 2.39
C VAL A 436 9.14 -12.17 3.91
N ARG A 437 7.87 -12.27 4.32
CA ARG A 437 7.45 -12.20 5.72
C ARG A 437 6.12 -12.95 5.98
N TRP A 438 6.01 -13.59 7.15
CA TRP A 438 4.80 -14.27 7.62
C TRP A 438 4.37 -13.65 8.94
N ILE A 439 3.58 -12.58 8.88
CA ILE A 439 3.22 -11.80 10.07
C ILE A 439 2.61 -12.68 11.17
N ASN A 440 3.14 -12.55 12.38
CA ASN A 440 2.74 -13.32 13.56
C ASN A 440 2.80 -14.85 13.38
N MET A 441 3.71 -15.36 12.53
CA MET A 441 3.98 -16.79 12.41
C MET A 441 5.30 -17.14 13.12
N GLU A 442 5.18 -17.69 14.34
CA GLU A 442 6.33 -17.99 15.20
C GLU A 442 7.43 -18.83 14.50
N PRO A 443 7.13 -19.92 13.76
CA PRO A 443 8.16 -20.71 13.07
C PRO A 443 8.93 -19.96 11.98
N LYS A 444 8.42 -18.82 11.49
CA LYS A 444 9.05 -17.97 10.50
C LYS A 444 9.64 -16.73 11.19
N ASN A 445 10.64 -16.96 12.03
CA ASN A 445 11.37 -15.93 12.80
C ASN A 445 10.45 -15.02 13.64
N GLY A 446 9.43 -15.56 14.31
CA GLY A 446 8.51 -14.74 15.10
C GLY A 446 7.64 -13.79 14.25
N GLY A 447 7.51 -14.07 12.95
CA GLY A 447 6.82 -13.24 11.97
C GLY A 447 7.50 -11.92 11.59
N SER A 448 8.80 -11.83 11.86
CA SER A 448 9.67 -10.77 11.35
C SER A 448 9.98 -10.96 9.86
N TYR A 449 10.58 -9.95 9.25
CA TYR A 449 11.18 -10.08 7.91
C TYR A 449 12.27 -11.17 7.91
N LEU A 450 12.30 -11.96 6.85
CA LEU A 450 13.30 -13.02 6.67
C LEU A 450 14.49 -12.54 5.82
N PRO A 451 15.64 -13.22 5.85
CA PRO A 451 16.82 -12.82 5.08
C PRO A 451 16.54 -12.65 3.58
N GLU A 452 15.65 -13.47 3.01
CA GLU A 452 15.30 -13.43 1.59
C GLU A 452 14.48 -12.19 1.22
N ASN A 453 14.01 -11.42 2.21
CA ASN A 453 13.46 -10.08 1.95
C ASN A 453 14.53 -9.17 1.35
N ILE A 454 15.75 -9.23 1.88
CA ILE A 454 16.89 -8.47 1.40
C ILE A 454 17.49 -9.13 0.16
N THR A 455 17.70 -10.46 0.18
CA THR A 455 18.44 -11.15 -0.89
C THR A 455 17.60 -11.41 -2.14
N PHE A 456 16.27 -11.35 -2.06
CA PHE A 456 15.35 -11.53 -3.18
C PHE A 456 14.33 -10.39 -3.32
N ALA A 457 13.36 -10.26 -2.41
CA ALA A 457 12.18 -9.40 -2.63
C ALA A 457 12.52 -7.94 -2.94
N LYS A 458 13.56 -7.38 -2.31
CA LYS A 458 14.00 -6.00 -2.57
C LYS A 458 14.79 -5.80 -3.86
N GLN A 459 15.28 -6.86 -4.49
CA GLN A 459 16.18 -6.78 -5.64
C GLN A 459 15.42 -6.44 -6.92
N THR A 460 16.01 -5.64 -7.82
CA THR A 460 15.35 -5.21 -9.08
C THR A 460 14.78 -6.38 -9.88
N ILE A 461 15.50 -7.49 -9.95
CA ILE A 461 15.08 -8.67 -10.71
C ILE A 461 13.77 -9.29 -10.20
N ALA A 462 13.38 -9.08 -8.94
CA ALA A 462 12.11 -9.58 -8.39
C ALA A 462 10.87 -8.77 -8.82
N HIS A 463 11.06 -7.73 -9.65
CA HIS A 463 10.03 -6.78 -10.03
C HIS A 463 9.84 -6.74 -11.55
N ASN A 464 8.68 -6.23 -11.98
CA ASN A 464 8.34 -6.12 -13.39
C ASN A 464 9.01 -4.89 -14.02
N THR A 465 10.34 -4.82 -14.03
CA THR A 465 11.13 -3.69 -14.59
C THR A 465 12.38 -4.23 -15.29
N VAL A 466 13.29 -3.34 -15.70
CA VAL A 466 14.57 -3.73 -16.31
C VAL A 466 15.70 -3.72 -15.28
N THR A 467 16.46 -4.81 -15.27
CA THR A 467 17.73 -4.94 -14.52
C THR A 467 18.93 -4.74 -15.46
N VAL A 468 19.96 -4.01 -15.01
CA VAL A 468 21.21 -3.78 -15.75
C VAL A 468 22.33 -4.64 -15.17
N ASP A 469 23.03 -5.39 -16.02
CA ASP A 469 24.20 -6.21 -15.66
C ASP A 469 23.95 -7.18 -14.47
N GLU A 470 22.69 -7.62 -14.30
CA GLU A 470 22.21 -8.44 -13.18
C GLU A 470 22.50 -7.82 -11.79
N ALA A 471 22.51 -6.48 -11.71
CA ALA A 471 22.72 -5.73 -10.48
C ALA A 471 21.43 -5.01 -10.05
N ALA A 472 21.22 -4.90 -8.74
CA ALA A 472 20.14 -4.07 -8.23
C ALA A 472 20.40 -2.59 -8.57
N GLN A 473 19.34 -1.88 -8.94
CA GLN A 473 19.34 -0.43 -9.10
C GLN A 473 19.97 0.25 -7.89
N ASN A 474 20.67 1.35 -8.11
CA ASN A 474 21.42 2.09 -7.10
C ASN A 474 22.50 1.25 -6.39
N GLY A 475 22.92 0.14 -7.00
CA GLY A 475 23.87 -0.81 -6.43
C GLY A 475 23.35 -1.55 -5.19
N GLY A 476 22.03 -1.61 -5.00
CA GLY A 476 21.42 -2.20 -3.80
C GLY A 476 21.70 -1.40 -2.51
N ASN A 477 21.99 -0.11 -2.61
CA ASN A 477 22.28 0.75 -1.46
C ASN A 477 21.11 1.72 -1.17
N GLY A 478 20.37 1.47 -0.09
CA GLY A 478 19.19 2.26 0.29
C GLY A 478 19.49 3.72 0.55
N GLN A 479 20.55 4.03 1.31
CA GLN A 479 20.98 5.42 1.57
C GLN A 479 21.33 6.21 0.30
N HIS A 480 21.86 5.55 -0.72
CA HIS A 480 22.12 6.15 -2.03
C HIS A 480 20.82 6.32 -2.82
N ALA A 481 19.97 5.30 -2.83
CA ALA A 481 18.69 5.31 -3.53
C ALA A 481 17.72 6.38 -2.99
N MET A 482 17.70 6.63 -1.67
CA MET A 482 16.90 7.71 -1.04
C MET A 482 17.23 9.13 -1.55
N LYS A 483 18.40 9.33 -2.16
CA LYS A 483 18.83 10.62 -2.75
C LYS A 483 18.36 10.79 -4.19
N ARG A 484 17.71 9.79 -4.75
CA ARG A 484 17.27 9.72 -6.14
C ARG A 484 15.76 9.49 -6.18
N HIS A 485 15.16 9.88 -7.29
CA HIS A 485 13.74 9.73 -7.54
C HIS A 485 13.51 9.64 -9.04
N GLY A 486 12.36 9.13 -9.43
CA GLY A 486 11.90 9.19 -10.80
C GLY A 486 11.44 10.58 -11.21
N GLU A 487 11.24 10.74 -12.50
CA GLU A 487 10.76 11.93 -13.15
C GLU A 487 9.40 11.61 -13.78
N HIS A 488 8.37 12.37 -13.39
CA HIS A 488 7.12 12.40 -14.14
C HIS A 488 7.40 12.81 -15.60
N GLN A 489 6.81 12.10 -16.56
CA GLN A 489 6.81 12.51 -17.96
C GLN A 489 5.39 12.85 -18.41
N VAL A 490 4.43 11.95 -18.20
CA VAL A 490 3.02 12.14 -18.57
C VAL A 490 2.11 11.33 -17.65
N PHE A 491 0.96 11.89 -17.29
CA PHE A 491 -0.20 11.14 -16.82
C PHE A 491 -1.44 11.68 -17.53
N PHE A 492 -2.15 10.81 -18.24
CA PHE A 492 -3.30 11.14 -19.08
C PHE A 492 -4.41 10.11 -18.83
N SER A 493 -5.55 10.57 -18.36
CA SER A 493 -6.70 9.72 -18.01
C SER A 493 -8.05 10.33 -18.42
N GLU A 494 -8.01 11.46 -19.12
CA GLU A 494 -9.18 12.21 -19.60
C GLU A 494 -9.97 11.43 -20.66
N ASN A 495 -9.31 10.52 -21.38
CA ASN A 495 -9.97 9.56 -22.26
C ASN A 495 -10.08 8.18 -21.58
N PRO A 496 -11.27 7.71 -21.19
CA PRO A 496 -11.44 6.41 -20.55
C PRO A 496 -11.06 5.22 -21.44
N ASP A 497 -11.05 5.40 -22.77
CA ASP A 497 -10.74 4.34 -23.74
C ASP A 497 -9.25 4.25 -24.11
N CYS A 498 -8.46 5.29 -23.85
CA CYS A 498 -7.00 5.29 -24.03
C CYS A 498 -6.37 6.14 -22.93
N GLN A 499 -5.90 5.48 -21.88
CA GLN A 499 -5.18 6.14 -20.79
C GLN A 499 -3.68 5.88 -20.93
N MET A 500 -2.87 6.80 -20.42
CA MET A 500 -1.41 6.68 -20.49
C MET A 500 -0.73 7.24 -19.24
N MET A 501 0.31 6.55 -18.78
CA MET A 501 1.25 7.06 -17.79
C MET A 501 2.69 6.82 -18.24
N SER A 502 3.58 7.74 -17.92
CA SER A 502 4.98 7.65 -18.28
C SER A 502 5.89 8.31 -17.25
N GLY A 503 6.97 7.59 -16.91
CA GLY A 503 8.01 8.04 -16.00
C GLY A 503 9.40 7.74 -16.53
N ALA A 504 10.41 8.39 -15.94
CA ALA A 504 11.81 8.15 -16.24
C ALA A 504 12.65 8.02 -14.97
N ILE A 505 13.72 7.24 -15.02
CA ILE A 505 14.77 7.21 -14.00
C ILE A 505 16.12 7.42 -14.68
N ARG A 506 17.03 8.13 -14.00
CA ARG A 506 18.36 8.46 -14.52
C ARG A 506 19.45 8.09 -13.54
N GLU A 507 20.51 7.49 -14.06
CA GLU A 507 21.70 7.13 -13.30
C GLU A 507 21.42 6.14 -12.15
N PHE A 508 20.22 5.56 -12.05
CA PHE A 508 19.92 4.52 -11.05
C PHE A 508 20.92 3.37 -11.22
N ASP A 509 21.23 3.06 -12.47
CA ASP A 509 22.46 2.39 -12.88
C ASP A 509 23.38 3.43 -13.55
N PRO A 510 24.69 3.48 -13.22
CA PRO A 510 25.59 4.50 -13.74
C PRO A 510 25.63 4.56 -15.27
N GLY A 511 25.44 5.75 -15.86
CA GLY A 511 25.44 5.97 -17.31
C GLY A 511 24.15 5.56 -18.03
N VAL A 512 23.12 5.09 -17.31
CA VAL A 512 21.87 4.58 -17.89
C VAL A 512 20.68 5.50 -17.59
N THR A 513 19.90 5.81 -18.62
CA THR A 513 18.58 6.43 -18.51
C THR A 513 17.51 5.46 -18.99
N MET A 514 16.49 5.27 -18.17
CA MET A 514 15.32 4.45 -18.51
C MET A 514 14.07 5.33 -18.56
N LYS A 515 13.22 5.08 -19.55
CA LYS A 515 11.90 5.70 -19.68
C LYS A 515 10.88 4.61 -19.95
N ARG A 516 9.78 4.61 -19.20
CA ARG A 516 8.68 3.68 -19.40
C ARG A 516 7.39 4.42 -19.68
N THR A 517 6.63 3.94 -20.65
CA THR A 517 5.33 4.47 -21.04
C THR A 517 4.35 3.30 -21.10
N VAL A 518 3.27 3.40 -20.35
CA VAL A 518 2.26 2.35 -20.21
C VAL A 518 0.92 2.92 -20.64
N LEU A 519 0.19 2.19 -21.47
CA LEU A 519 -1.17 2.51 -21.90
C LEU A 519 -2.14 1.43 -21.42
N LEU A 520 -3.34 1.86 -21.05
CA LEU A 520 -4.48 0.99 -20.78
C LEU A 520 -5.59 1.36 -21.75
N VAL A 521 -5.90 0.43 -22.66
CA VAL A 521 -6.75 0.70 -23.83
C VAL A 521 -8.00 -0.15 -23.78
N ARG A 522 -9.17 0.48 -23.87
CA ARG A 522 -10.45 -0.19 -24.10
C ARG A 522 -10.83 0.01 -25.56
N HIS A 523 -11.08 -1.08 -26.27
CA HIS A 523 -11.40 -1.04 -27.69
C HIS A 523 -12.39 -2.14 -28.04
N ALA A 524 -13.29 -1.87 -28.98
CA ALA A 524 -14.39 -2.79 -29.35
C ALA A 524 -13.91 -4.13 -29.93
N ASP A 525 -12.67 -4.21 -30.39
CA ASP A 525 -12.07 -5.43 -30.92
C ASP A 525 -11.60 -6.40 -29.82
N PHE A 526 -11.52 -5.96 -28.55
CA PHE A 526 -11.03 -6.76 -27.43
C PHE A 526 -12.14 -6.99 -26.39
N GLU A 527 -12.14 -8.19 -25.78
CA GLU A 527 -13.12 -8.55 -24.75
C GLU A 527 -12.89 -7.78 -23.45
N HIS A 528 -11.63 -7.44 -23.17
CA HIS A 528 -11.17 -6.78 -21.96
C HIS A 528 -10.20 -5.64 -22.31
N PRO A 529 -9.96 -4.68 -21.39
CA PRO A 529 -8.92 -3.69 -21.57
C PRO A 529 -7.55 -4.33 -21.81
N VAL A 530 -6.80 -3.78 -22.76
CA VAL A 530 -5.45 -4.25 -23.14
C VAL A 530 -4.40 -3.33 -22.52
N LEU A 531 -3.38 -3.93 -21.92
CA LEU A 531 -2.22 -3.20 -21.40
C LEU A 531 -1.12 -3.19 -22.46
N ILE A 532 -0.58 -2.01 -22.78
CA ILE A 532 0.56 -1.85 -23.70
C ILE A 532 1.70 -1.18 -22.94
N ASP A 533 2.90 -1.75 -23.00
CA ASP A 533 4.10 -1.26 -22.33
C ASP A 533 5.19 -0.96 -23.35
N LEU A 534 5.84 0.19 -23.21
CA LEU A 534 6.98 0.64 -23.98
C LEU A 534 8.09 1.09 -23.04
N PHE A 535 9.18 0.32 -23.01
CA PHE A 535 10.34 0.57 -22.15
C PHE A 535 11.55 0.94 -23.02
N ARG A 536 12.10 2.14 -22.84
CA ARG A 536 13.22 2.67 -23.63
C ARG A 536 14.41 2.94 -22.74
N ILE A 537 15.58 2.49 -23.18
CA ILE A 537 16.83 2.57 -22.44
C ILE A 537 17.88 3.24 -23.31
N PHE A 538 18.58 4.19 -22.73
CA PHE A 538 19.68 4.93 -23.34
C PHE A 538 20.90 4.82 -22.44
N ALA A 539 22.06 4.45 -23.00
CA ALA A 539 23.29 4.32 -22.22
C ALA A 539 24.53 4.87 -22.93
N ASP A 540 25.53 5.23 -22.15
CA ASP A 540 26.82 5.70 -22.65
C ASP A 540 27.71 4.55 -23.21
N ARG A 541 27.44 3.31 -22.80
CA ARG A 541 28.16 2.10 -23.22
C ARG A 541 27.25 0.86 -23.32
N PRO A 542 27.72 -0.25 -23.93
CA PRO A 542 26.99 -1.51 -23.93
C PRO A 542 26.81 -2.14 -22.54
N HIS A 543 25.63 -2.71 -22.31
CA HIS A 543 25.22 -3.43 -21.09
C HIS A 543 24.40 -4.69 -21.42
N GLN A 544 24.20 -5.54 -20.41
CA GLN A 544 23.14 -6.56 -20.42
C GLN A 544 21.87 -5.98 -19.78
N TYR A 545 20.75 -6.06 -20.49
CA TYR A 545 19.43 -5.66 -20.01
C TYR A 545 18.52 -6.87 -19.88
N ASP A 546 17.89 -7.00 -18.72
CA ASP A 546 16.95 -8.04 -18.38
C ASP A 546 15.59 -7.43 -18.08
N TYR A 547 14.64 -7.54 -19.03
CA TYR A 547 13.25 -7.13 -18.82
C TYR A 547 12.45 -8.31 -18.29
N ALA A 548 12.13 -8.28 -16.99
CA ALA A 548 11.44 -9.36 -16.29
C ALA A 548 9.95 -9.05 -16.11
N LEU A 549 9.12 -10.08 -16.22
CA LEU A 549 7.68 -10.05 -15.97
C LEU A 549 7.27 -11.31 -15.19
N TYR A 550 6.54 -11.11 -14.09
CA TYR A 550 6.06 -12.16 -13.21
C TYR A 550 4.55 -12.33 -13.34
N TYR A 551 4.11 -13.56 -13.50
CA TYR A 551 2.71 -13.92 -13.71
C TYR A 551 2.33 -15.14 -12.87
N GLU A 552 1.03 -15.40 -12.77
CA GLU A 552 0.48 -16.62 -12.19
C GLU A 552 -0.34 -17.37 -13.22
N GLY A 553 -0.14 -18.68 -13.29
CA GLY A 553 -0.91 -19.56 -14.15
C GLY A 553 -0.06 -20.60 -14.85
N GLN A 554 -0.72 -21.35 -15.73
CA GLN A 554 -0.11 -22.44 -16.48
C GLN A 554 0.17 -21.98 -17.91
N LEU A 555 1.45 -21.94 -18.30
CA LEU A 555 1.83 -21.71 -19.69
C LEU A 555 1.21 -22.81 -20.58
N VAL A 556 0.43 -22.40 -21.58
CA VAL A 556 -0.25 -23.32 -22.52
C VAL A 556 0.29 -23.22 -23.94
N ARG A 557 0.88 -22.08 -24.30
CA ARG A 557 1.46 -21.86 -25.63
C ARG A 557 2.63 -20.89 -25.59
N MET A 558 3.59 -21.12 -26.48
CA MET A 558 4.61 -20.15 -26.85
C MET A 558 4.92 -20.32 -28.34
N ASP A 559 5.13 -19.23 -29.06
CA ASP A 559 5.38 -19.29 -30.50
C ASP A 559 6.79 -19.81 -30.83
N GLU A 560 7.73 -19.72 -29.88
CA GLU A 560 9.11 -20.18 -30.05
C GLU A 560 9.35 -21.60 -29.55
N ARG A 561 10.36 -22.26 -30.14
CA ARG A 561 10.80 -23.57 -29.66
C ARG A 561 11.62 -23.41 -28.37
N PHE A 562 10.97 -23.62 -27.23
CA PHE A 562 11.62 -23.57 -25.93
C PHE A 562 12.56 -24.76 -25.71
N SER A 563 13.77 -24.48 -25.22
CA SER A 563 14.70 -25.48 -24.73
C SER A 563 14.57 -25.56 -23.21
N ALA A 564 13.84 -26.56 -22.72
CA ALA A 564 13.72 -26.83 -21.30
C ALA A 564 15.08 -27.22 -20.70
N ALA A 565 15.36 -26.77 -19.48
CA ALA A 565 16.57 -27.15 -18.76
C ALA A 565 16.50 -28.62 -18.32
N GLU A 566 17.56 -29.39 -18.56
CA GLU A 566 17.65 -30.80 -18.14
C GLU A 566 17.78 -30.93 -16.61
N SER A 567 18.33 -29.91 -15.95
CA SER A 567 18.42 -29.79 -14.50
C SER A 567 18.18 -28.33 -14.10
N LEU A 568 17.63 -28.13 -12.90
CA LEU A 568 17.42 -26.79 -12.36
C LEU A 568 18.69 -26.31 -11.65
N SER A 569 19.20 -25.17 -12.08
CA SER A 569 20.26 -24.42 -11.39
C SER A 569 19.80 -22.99 -11.13
N PRO A 570 20.36 -22.30 -10.12
CA PRO A 570 20.22 -20.85 -10.01
C PRO A 570 20.60 -20.17 -11.34
N LEU A 571 19.92 -19.08 -11.65
CA LEU A 571 20.13 -18.36 -12.91
C LEU A 571 21.52 -17.71 -12.96
N SER A 572 21.98 -17.16 -11.83
CA SER A 572 23.38 -16.78 -11.57
C SER A 572 23.62 -16.67 -10.06
N GLU A 573 24.86 -16.44 -9.64
CA GLU A 573 25.22 -16.26 -8.22
C GLU A 573 24.93 -14.85 -7.67
N LYS A 574 24.41 -13.95 -8.50
CA LYS A 574 24.22 -12.54 -8.14
C LYS A 574 22.95 -12.35 -7.26
N PRO A 575 22.90 -11.25 -6.48
CA PRO A 575 21.73 -10.92 -5.66
C PRO A 575 20.42 -10.97 -6.45
N GLY A 576 19.38 -11.56 -5.88
CA GLY A 576 18.10 -11.81 -6.54
C GLY A 576 18.14 -13.00 -7.51
N TYR A 577 19.04 -12.99 -8.49
CA TYR A 577 19.16 -14.03 -9.54
C TYR A 577 19.42 -15.42 -8.97
N ARG A 578 20.14 -15.50 -7.87
CA ARG A 578 20.42 -16.77 -7.18
C ARG A 578 19.20 -17.47 -6.61
N HIS A 579 18.08 -16.75 -6.48
CA HIS A 579 16.80 -17.28 -6.03
C HIS A 579 15.88 -17.72 -7.17
N LEU A 580 16.34 -17.61 -8.42
CA LEU A 580 15.60 -18.00 -9.62
C LEU A 580 16.16 -19.29 -10.21
N TRP A 581 15.33 -20.32 -10.27
CA TRP A 581 15.62 -21.52 -11.08
C TRP A 581 15.48 -21.19 -12.56
N LYS A 582 16.51 -21.50 -13.37
CA LYS A 582 16.39 -21.46 -14.84
C LYS A 582 15.60 -22.68 -15.32
N ARG A 583 14.39 -22.48 -15.84
CA ARG A 583 13.54 -23.57 -16.36
C ARG A 583 13.81 -23.90 -17.83
N GLY A 584 14.39 -22.96 -18.55
CA GLY A 584 14.76 -23.11 -19.95
C GLY A 584 14.94 -21.77 -20.63
N GLU A 585 15.26 -21.80 -21.92
CA GLU A 585 15.44 -20.60 -22.73
C GLU A 585 15.09 -20.81 -24.21
N ALA A 586 14.93 -19.71 -24.94
CA ALA A 586 14.83 -19.68 -26.40
C ALA A 586 15.60 -18.47 -26.96
N THR A 587 16.18 -18.62 -28.15
CA THR A 587 16.78 -17.51 -28.89
C THR A 587 15.69 -16.83 -29.72
N LEU A 588 15.61 -15.50 -29.62
CA LEU A 588 14.70 -14.66 -30.40
C LEU A 588 15.51 -13.88 -31.43
N GLU A 589 15.66 -14.42 -32.65
CA GLU A 589 16.45 -13.77 -33.71
C GLU A 589 15.87 -12.40 -34.10
N ASP A 590 14.54 -12.33 -34.25
CA ASP A 590 13.82 -11.09 -34.55
C ASP A 590 13.47 -10.28 -33.28
N GLY A 591 13.91 -10.74 -32.10
CA GLY A 591 13.65 -10.10 -30.82
C GLY A 591 12.20 -10.14 -30.35
N ALA A 592 11.30 -10.86 -31.03
CA ALA A 592 9.88 -10.91 -30.72
C ALA A 592 9.41 -12.32 -30.36
N THR A 593 8.39 -12.42 -29.52
CA THR A 593 7.73 -13.68 -29.20
C THR A 593 6.33 -13.42 -28.67
N ARG A 594 5.51 -14.46 -28.62
CA ARG A 594 4.22 -14.44 -27.94
C ARG A 594 4.02 -15.74 -27.18
N LEU A 595 3.39 -15.61 -26.03
CA LEU A 595 3.03 -16.71 -25.16
C LEU A 595 1.65 -16.50 -24.58
N THR A 596 1.02 -17.61 -24.20
CA THR A 596 -0.29 -17.61 -23.57
C THR A 596 -0.23 -18.51 -22.35
N TRP A 597 -0.70 -18.01 -21.22
CA TRP A 597 -0.98 -18.82 -20.05
C TRP A 597 -2.48 -18.84 -19.76
N MET A 598 -2.90 -19.87 -19.06
CA MET A 598 -4.22 -19.97 -18.48
C MET A 598 -4.12 -19.56 -17.01
N GLN A 599 -4.99 -18.66 -16.59
CA GLN A 599 -5.12 -18.20 -15.21
C GLN A 599 -6.57 -18.45 -14.79
N ASP A 600 -6.75 -19.44 -13.92
CA ASP A 600 -8.05 -19.98 -13.54
C ASP A 600 -8.95 -20.31 -14.76
N SER A 601 -10.02 -19.55 -14.99
CA SER A 601 -10.99 -19.80 -16.06
C SER A 601 -10.78 -18.97 -17.33
N GLU A 602 -9.66 -18.25 -17.45
CA GLU A 602 -9.37 -17.36 -18.58
C GLU A 602 -7.96 -17.57 -19.13
N TYR A 603 -7.73 -17.04 -20.34
CA TYR A 603 -6.41 -17.00 -20.95
C TYR A 603 -5.84 -15.59 -20.94
N VAL A 604 -4.54 -15.50 -20.76
CA VAL A 604 -3.78 -14.27 -20.90
C VAL A 604 -2.67 -14.49 -21.93
N SER A 605 -2.66 -13.66 -22.97
CA SER A 605 -1.59 -13.63 -23.95
C SER A 605 -0.68 -12.43 -23.71
N LEU A 606 0.62 -12.69 -23.75
CA LEU A 606 1.68 -11.69 -23.70
C LEU A 606 2.45 -11.75 -25.02
N SER A 607 2.39 -10.66 -25.80
CA SER A 607 3.27 -10.47 -26.95
C SER A 607 4.38 -9.51 -26.57
N LEU A 608 5.62 -9.87 -26.89
CA LEU A 608 6.83 -9.14 -26.54
C LEU A 608 7.65 -8.85 -27.78
N ALA A 609 8.32 -7.70 -27.79
CA ALA A 609 9.32 -7.35 -28.79
C ALA A 609 10.47 -6.57 -28.16
N ALA A 610 11.69 -6.88 -28.59
CA ALA A 610 12.90 -6.13 -28.32
C ALA A 610 13.46 -5.56 -29.63
N SER A 611 14.11 -4.40 -29.57
CA SER A 611 14.74 -3.76 -30.74
C SER A 611 16.01 -4.49 -31.27
N ARG A 612 16.34 -5.65 -30.70
CA ARG A 612 17.55 -6.42 -30.92
C ARG A 612 17.24 -7.92 -30.79
N PRO A 613 18.04 -8.80 -31.40
CA PRO A 613 18.02 -10.22 -31.06
C PRO A 613 18.17 -10.40 -29.55
N ALA A 614 17.44 -11.35 -28.99
CA ALA A 614 17.31 -11.51 -27.55
C ALA A 614 17.29 -12.98 -27.13
N THR A 615 17.41 -13.21 -25.82
CA THR A 615 17.19 -14.53 -25.21
C THR A 615 15.97 -14.46 -24.31
N LEU A 616 14.99 -15.31 -24.57
CA LEU A 616 13.86 -15.54 -23.69
C LEU A 616 14.24 -16.56 -22.63
N ILE A 617 14.04 -16.25 -21.35
CA ILE A 617 14.39 -17.11 -20.22
C ILE A 617 13.14 -17.28 -19.35
N ALA A 618 12.72 -18.52 -19.09
CA ALA A 618 11.67 -18.79 -18.11
C ALA A 618 12.31 -19.14 -16.76
N THR A 619 11.78 -18.54 -15.69
CA THR A 619 12.30 -18.68 -14.33
C THR A 619 11.22 -19.14 -13.36
N LEU A 620 11.66 -19.69 -12.23
CA LEU A 620 10.81 -20.00 -11.09
C LEU A 620 11.51 -19.59 -9.80
N VAL A 621 10.86 -18.79 -8.98
CA VAL A 621 11.37 -18.40 -7.66
C VAL A 621 11.47 -19.62 -6.73
N GLY A 622 12.56 -19.72 -5.98
CA GLY A 622 12.76 -20.76 -4.96
C GLY A 622 14.14 -21.41 -4.96
N ALA A 623 15.10 -20.90 -5.73
CA ALA A 623 16.48 -21.35 -5.64
C ALA A 623 17.15 -20.84 -4.37
N GLU A 624 18.13 -21.59 -3.85
CA GLU A 624 18.84 -21.28 -2.61
C GLU A 624 17.94 -20.93 -1.40
N ASP A 625 16.76 -21.56 -1.30
CA ASP A 625 15.81 -21.34 -0.21
C ASP A 625 15.65 -22.61 0.66
N PRO A 626 16.63 -22.93 1.52
CA PRO A 626 16.60 -24.16 2.33
C PRO A 626 15.51 -24.16 3.40
N HIS A 627 14.89 -23.00 3.67
CA HIS A 627 13.89 -22.82 4.72
C HIS A 627 12.46 -22.71 4.17
N PHE A 628 12.28 -22.83 2.84
CA PHE A 628 10.99 -22.70 2.17
C PHE A 628 10.30 -21.38 2.54
N ASN A 629 11.07 -20.29 2.51
CA ASN A 629 10.63 -18.94 2.74
C ASN A 629 10.04 -18.34 1.45
N LEU A 630 10.56 -18.67 0.28
CA LEU A 630 10.07 -18.09 -0.95
C LEU A 630 8.80 -18.82 -1.43
N ARG A 631 7.76 -18.05 -1.74
CA ARG A 631 6.66 -18.49 -2.60
C ARG A 631 7.20 -18.78 -4.00
N PRO A 632 6.87 -19.93 -4.60
CA PRO A 632 7.15 -20.18 -6.00
C PRO A 632 6.33 -19.22 -6.87
N GLU A 633 7.01 -18.38 -7.65
CA GLU A 633 6.37 -17.47 -8.60
C GLU A 633 7.04 -17.66 -9.96
N THR A 634 6.23 -17.75 -11.02
CA THR A 634 6.69 -17.95 -12.39
C THR A 634 7.10 -16.60 -12.98
N GLY A 635 8.31 -16.58 -13.54
CA GLY A 635 8.85 -15.41 -14.22
C GLY A 635 9.20 -15.71 -15.66
N LEU A 636 9.17 -14.66 -16.47
CA LEU A 636 9.68 -14.65 -17.83
C LEU A 636 10.56 -13.42 -17.99
N MET A 637 11.67 -13.57 -18.70
CA MET A 637 12.63 -12.50 -18.92
C MET A 637 13.09 -12.48 -20.38
N ILE A 638 13.16 -11.29 -20.97
CA ILE A 638 13.87 -11.06 -22.22
C ILE A 638 15.20 -10.38 -21.93
N ARG A 639 16.28 -11.05 -22.31
CA ARG A 639 17.66 -10.59 -22.15
C ARG A 639 18.21 -10.07 -23.47
N VAL A 640 18.75 -8.84 -23.45
CA VAL A 640 19.41 -8.18 -24.59
C VAL A 640 20.78 -7.67 -24.17
N ASN A 641 21.77 -7.79 -25.05
CA ASN A 641 23.06 -7.12 -24.90
C ASN A 641 23.16 -5.98 -25.92
N ALA A 642 23.15 -4.73 -25.44
CA ALA A 642 23.18 -3.56 -26.32
C ALA A 642 23.63 -2.31 -25.56
N GLN A 643 23.97 -1.25 -26.29
CA GLN A 643 24.08 0.09 -25.72
C GLN A 643 22.69 0.63 -25.39
N ASP A 644 21.88 0.88 -26.41
CA ASP A 644 20.47 1.27 -26.25
C ASP A 644 19.56 0.07 -26.53
N ALA A 645 18.42 0.02 -25.83
CA ALA A 645 17.42 -1.02 -26.01
C ALA A 645 16.00 -0.45 -25.92
N VAL A 646 15.09 -1.02 -26.70
CA VAL A 646 13.66 -0.78 -26.58
C VAL A 646 12.97 -2.12 -26.41
N PHE A 647 12.12 -2.22 -25.38
CA PHE A 647 11.20 -3.32 -25.17
C PHE A 647 9.77 -2.81 -25.38
N ALA A 648 8.93 -3.63 -26.00
CA ALA A 648 7.51 -3.41 -26.10
C ALA A 648 6.78 -4.68 -25.69
N ALA A 649 5.71 -4.54 -24.90
CA ALA A 649 4.86 -5.64 -24.49
C ALA A 649 3.39 -5.28 -24.65
N VAL A 650 2.57 -6.29 -24.89
CA VAL A 650 1.11 -6.15 -24.83
C VAL A 650 0.51 -7.36 -24.14
N VAL A 651 -0.35 -7.09 -23.15
CA VAL A 651 -1.06 -8.10 -22.35
C VAL A 651 -2.53 -8.06 -22.71
N GLU A 652 -3.04 -9.18 -23.20
CA GLU A 652 -4.43 -9.36 -23.63
C GLU A 652 -5.08 -10.48 -22.82
N ARG A 653 -6.16 -10.18 -22.10
CA ARG A 653 -7.06 -11.18 -21.53
C ARG A 653 -8.11 -11.59 -22.55
N HIS A 654 -8.38 -12.89 -22.66
CA HIS A 654 -9.35 -13.39 -23.63
C HIS A 654 -9.87 -14.80 -23.29
N GLY A 655 -11.05 -15.09 -23.83
CA GLY A 655 -11.58 -16.44 -23.86
C GLY A 655 -11.96 -17.00 -22.51
N VAL A 656 -12.36 -18.28 -22.52
CA VAL A 656 -12.91 -18.94 -21.36
C VAL A 656 -12.51 -20.41 -21.33
N PHE A 657 -12.23 -20.89 -20.13
CA PHE A 657 -12.02 -22.29 -19.80
C PHE A 657 -12.95 -22.66 -18.63
N ASP A 658 -13.93 -23.52 -18.90
CA ASP A 658 -14.89 -24.02 -17.92
C ASP A 658 -14.79 -25.54 -17.88
N GLU A 659 -14.03 -26.05 -16.91
CA GLU A 659 -13.80 -27.48 -16.72
C GLU A 659 -15.10 -28.24 -16.44
N ALA A 660 -16.02 -27.64 -15.66
CA ALA A 660 -17.26 -28.29 -15.25
C ALA A 660 -18.21 -28.50 -16.44
N ARG A 661 -18.13 -27.63 -17.46
CA ARG A 661 -18.88 -27.75 -18.72
C ARG A 661 -18.05 -28.36 -19.85
N GLU A 662 -16.80 -28.75 -19.60
CA GLU A 662 -15.86 -29.23 -20.61
C GLU A 662 -15.71 -28.26 -21.80
N LEU A 663 -15.74 -26.95 -21.53
CA LEU A 663 -15.74 -25.90 -22.54
C LEU A 663 -14.42 -25.14 -22.54
N SER A 664 -13.84 -25.00 -23.72
CA SER A 664 -12.73 -24.08 -23.98
C SER A 664 -13.04 -23.31 -25.26
N ALA A 665 -13.00 -21.97 -25.19
CA ALA A 665 -13.32 -21.12 -26.32
C ALA A 665 -12.43 -19.88 -26.34
N ARG A 666 -12.09 -19.43 -27.57
CA ARG A 666 -11.26 -18.23 -27.81
C ARG A 666 -9.93 -18.30 -27.05
N THR A 667 -9.29 -19.46 -27.12
CA THR A 667 -8.02 -19.81 -26.45
C THR A 667 -6.80 -19.07 -26.99
N GLU A 668 -6.97 -18.32 -28.06
CA GLU A 668 -5.93 -17.48 -28.64
C GLU A 668 -6.49 -16.07 -28.82
N GLY A 669 -5.77 -15.07 -28.31
CA GLY A 669 -6.12 -13.66 -28.39
C GLY A 669 -6.22 -13.12 -29.81
N GLN A 670 -6.75 -11.90 -29.92
CA GLN A 670 -6.83 -11.15 -31.17
C GLN A 670 -5.45 -10.65 -31.60
N ILE A 671 -4.54 -10.39 -30.66
CA ILE A 671 -3.22 -9.84 -30.92
C ILE A 671 -2.25 -10.99 -31.26
N GLY A 672 -1.68 -10.89 -32.45
CA GLY A 672 -0.67 -11.79 -33.00
C GLY A 672 0.75 -11.42 -32.59
N GLY A 673 1.01 -10.14 -32.33
CA GLY A 673 2.34 -9.64 -32.00
C GLY A 673 2.38 -8.12 -31.86
N ILE A 674 3.51 -7.63 -31.36
CA ILE A 674 3.80 -6.20 -31.21
C ILE A 674 5.14 -5.88 -31.88
N SER A 675 5.28 -4.69 -32.47
CA SER A 675 6.57 -4.17 -32.92
C SER A 675 6.65 -2.66 -32.76
N VAL A 676 7.86 -2.14 -32.54
CA VAL A 676 8.14 -0.71 -32.47
C VAL A 676 8.49 -0.22 -33.87
N LEU A 677 7.59 0.54 -34.50
CA LEU A 677 7.82 1.09 -35.84
C LEU A 677 8.69 2.34 -35.81
N PHE A 678 8.51 3.15 -34.77
CA PHE A 678 9.18 4.43 -34.59
C PHE A 678 9.20 4.83 -33.11
N ALA A 679 10.29 5.42 -32.65
CA ALA A 679 10.34 6.08 -31.35
C ALA A 679 11.46 7.13 -31.35
N ASP A 680 11.13 8.36 -31.00
CA ASP A 680 12.08 9.45 -30.80
C ASP A 680 11.86 10.15 -29.45
N GLY A 681 12.33 11.39 -29.32
CA GLY A 681 12.16 12.18 -28.10
C GLY A 681 10.72 12.68 -27.85
N GLU A 682 9.89 12.72 -28.88
CA GLU A 682 8.56 13.35 -28.88
C GLU A 682 7.43 12.36 -29.13
N HIS A 683 7.66 11.34 -29.96
CA HIS A 683 6.64 10.42 -30.44
C HIS A 683 7.11 8.95 -30.40
N ALA A 684 6.15 8.05 -30.25
CA ALA A 684 6.33 6.63 -30.51
C ALA A 684 5.16 6.07 -31.33
N LEU A 685 5.46 5.09 -32.18
CA LEU A 685 4.49 4.37 -32.98
C LEU A 685 4.74 2.88 -32.84
N LEU A 686 3.72 2.16 -32.34
CA LEU A 686 3.74 0.71 -32.21
C LEU A 686 2.78 0.12 -33.24
N ALA A 687 3.11 -1.06 -33.77
CA ALA A 687 2.18 -1.88 -34.54
C ALA A 687 1.78 -3.09 -33.71
N LEU A 688 0.47 -3.36 -33.70
CA LEU A 688 -0.08 -4.61 -33.21
C LEU A 688 -0.59 -5.38 -34.42
N SER A 689 0.02 -6.53 -34.69
CA SER A 689 -0.55 -7.47 -35.67
C SER A 689 -1.71 -8.19 -35.00
N GLY A 690 -2.78 -8.46 -35.75
CA GLY A 690 -3.90 -9.24 -35.24
C GLY A 690 -4.41 -10.24 -36.25
N LYS A 691 -5.26 -11.15 -35.77
CA LYS A 691 -5.78 -12.25 -36.60
C LYS A 691 -6.68 -11.82 -37.74
N ARG A 692 -7.39 -10.71 -37.58
CA ARG A 692 -8.37 -10.19 -38.54
C ARG A 692 -8.08 -8.75 -38.96
N GLN A 693 -7.32 -8.05 -38.14
CA GLN A 693 -7.11 -6.62 -38.21
C GLN A 693 -5.72 -6.33 -37.62
N SER A 694 -5.06 -5.29 -38.11
CA SER A 694 -3.85 -4.76 -37.47
C SER A 694 -4.13 -3.35 -36.94
N TRP A 695 -3.47 -2.99 -35.86
CA TRP A 695 -3.63 -1.70 -35.21
C TRP A 695 -2.31 -0.95 -35.13
N ARG A 696 -2.41 0.37 -35.03
CA ARG A 696 -1.32 1.27 -34.73
C ARG A 696 -1.62 1.99 -33.43
N VAL A 697 -0.61 2.09 -32.58
CA VAL A 697 -0.67 2.84 -31.32
C VAL A 697 0.25 4.03 -31.48
N ALA A 698 -0.32 5.20 -31.67
CA ALA A 698 0.40 6.46 -31.81
C ALA A 698 0.44 7.17 -30.47
N ILE A 699 1.63 7.60 -30.05
CA ILE A 699 1.90 8.10 -28.71
C ILE A 699 2.66 9.42 -28.81
N ALA A 700 2.17 10.46 -28.15
CA ALA A 700 2.96 11.62 -27.79
C ALA A 700 3.67 11.32 -26.46
N LEU A 701 4.98 11.50 -26.41
CA LEU A 701 5.81 11.16 -25.24
C LEU A 701 6.00 12.34 -24.29
N LYS A 702 5.43 13.50 -24.64
CA LYS A 702 5.37 14.69 -23.81
C LYS A 702 3.91 15.10 -23.58
N PRO A 703 3.60 15.76 -22.46
CA PRO A 703 2.24 16.22 -22.19
C PRO A 703 1.74 17.14 -23.30
N CYS A 704 0.53 16.89 -23.79
CA CYS A 704 -0.14 17.75 -24.77
C CYS A 704 -1.63 17.90 -24.46
N SER A 705 -2.25 18.95 -24.98
CA SER A 705 -3.71 19.10 -24.91
C SER A 705 -4.40 18.11 -25.85
N PRO A 706 -5.66 17.71 -25.58
CA PRO A 706 -6.42 16.81 -26.45
C PRO A 706 -6.50 17.26 -27.93
N ASP A 707 -6.48 18.57 -28.19
CA ASP A 707 -6.58 19.14 -29.54
C ASP A 707 -5.22 19.23 -30.28
N THR A 708 -4.11 18.87 -29.63
CA THR A 708 -2.78 18.96 -30.24
C THR A 708 -2.67 17.94 -31.37
N GLY A 709 -2.53 18.41 -32.61
CA GLY A 709 -2.28 17.57 -33.77
C GLY A 709 -0.83 17.10 -33.84
N HIS A 710 -0.65 15.82 -34.14
CA HIS A 710 0.64 15.18 -34.35
C HIS A 710 0.69 14.54 -35.73
N HIS A 711 1.88 14.53 -36.33
CA HIS A 711 2.14 13.93 -37.64
C HIS A 711 3.53 13.29 -37.63
N VAL A 712 3.58 12.00 -37.92
CA VAL A 712 4.83 11.24 -38.08
C VAL A 712 4.79 10.53 -39.42
N ALA A 713 5.85 10.67 -40.20
CA ALA A 713 6.01 10.03 -41.51
C ALA A 713 7.31 9.21 -41.53
N GLY A 714 7.25 8.02 -42.11
CA GLY A 714 8.42 7.15 -42.24
C GLY A 714 8.19 5.97 -43.20
N PRO A 715 9.06 4.95 -43.17
CA PRO A 715 8.90 3.74 -43.99
C PRO A 715 7.58 2.99 -43.76
N PHE A 716 6.95 3.22 -42.60
CA PHE A 716 5.62 2.71 -42.23
C PHE A 716 4.46 3.54 -42.79
N GLY A 717 4.73 4.56 -43.59
CA GLY A 717 3.74 5.51 -44.11
C GLY A 717 3.54 6.72 -43.20
N GLU A 718 2.47 7.47 -43.44
CA GLU A 718 2.08 8.63 -42.64
C GLU A 718 1.05 8.25 -41.57
N VAL A 719 1.23 8.78 -40.37
CA VAL A 719 0.29 8.65 -39.26
C VAL A 719 0.02 10.04 -38.68
N THR A 720 -1.24 10.39 -38.58
CA THR A 720 -1.71 11.60 -37.90
C THR A 720 -2.64 11.22 -36.77
N TRP A 721 -2.57 11.95 -35.66
CA TRP A 721 -3.49 11.80 -34.55
C TRP A 721 -3.60 13.12 -33.76
N GLN A 722 -4.55 13.17 -32.82
CA GLN A 722 -4.73 14.28 -31.90
C GLN A 722 -4.61 13.80 -30.45
N GLY A 723 -4.07 14.66 -29.60
CA GLY A 723 -3.93 14.40 -28.17
C GLY A 723 -2.84 13.40 -27.82
N GLN A 724 -2.91 12.88 -26.59
CA GLN A 724 -1.80 12.18 -25.96
C GLN A 724 -1.52 10.79 -26.59
N CYS A 725 -2.57 10.02 -26.86
CA CYS A 725 -2.49 8.71 -27.48
C CYS A 725 -3.66 8.47 -28.43
N ALA A 726 -3.44 7.66 -29.45
CA ALA A 726 -4.48 7.16 -30.33
C ALA A 726 -4.27 5.69 -30.65
N PHE A 727 -5.36 4.92 -30.61
CA PHE A 727 -5.42 3.54 -31.04
C PHE A 727 -6.16 3.49 -32.37
N ILE A 728 -5.48 3.10 -33.45
CA ILE A 728 -5.94 3.27 -34.84
C ILE A 728 -5.99 1.90 -35.51
N ALA A 729 -7.17 1.48 -35.97
CA ALA A 729 -7.29 0.30 -36.84
C ALA A 729 -6.83 0.64 -38.28
N ASN A 730 -5.99 -0.20 -38.88
CA ASN A 730 -5.60 -0.03 -40.29
C ASN A 730 -6.75 -0.43 -41.23
N GLU A 731 -7.32 0.49 -42.00
CA GLU A 731 -8.36 0.16 -43.00
C GLU A 731 -7.86 -0.71 -44.17
N SER A 732 -6.54 -0.95 -44.28
CA SER A 732 -5.95 -1.82 -45.31
C SER A 732 -5.96 -3.29 -44.88
N THR A 733 -6.95 -4.02 -45.38
CA THR A 733 -7.04 -5.48 -45.43
C THR A 733 -5.76 -6.17 -45.94
N PHE A 734 -5.44 -7.31 -45.31
CA PHE A 734 -4.61 -8.42 -45.78
C PHE A 734 -4.04 -8.32 -47.20
N CYS A 735 -2.71 -8.14 -47.29
CA CYS A 735 -1.93 -8.82 -48.31
C CYS A 735 -0.95 -9.76 -47.59
N ASN A 736 -1.31 -11.04 -47.51
CA ASN A 736 -0.35 -12.10 -47.28
C ASN A 736 0.71 -12.03 -48.40
N ALA A 737 1.98 -11.85 -48.05
CA ALA A 737 3.07 -12.32 -48.86
C ALA A 737 3.64 -13.56 -48.16
N VAL A 738 3.55 -14.69 -48.86
CA VAL A 738 4.00 -16.04 -48.52
C VAL A 738 5.49 -16.07 -48.21
#